data_AF-A0A3C1VF54-F1
#
_entry.id   AF-A0A3C1VF54-F1
#
_cell.length_a   1.000
_cell.length_b   1.000
_cell.length_c   1.000
_cell.angle_alpha   90.00
_cell.angle_beta   90.00
_cell.angle_gamma   90.00
#
_symmetry.space_group_name_H-M   'P 1'
#
loop_
_entity.id
_entity.type
_entity.pdbx_description
1 polymer ?
#
loop_
_entity_poly.entity_id
_entity_poly.type
_entity_poly.pdbx_seq_one_letter_code
_entity_poly.pdbx_strand_id
1 'polypeptide(L)'
;MKTKLITTALLLTINRLLLAQTADDYVSQGRAFLVATNIVAANNSFSNAVALSPNHQTANVFYAATRLLVLPSQPAGSNFLSRIGMPAAGRDIYNWTAELPTDTNGVPLAPVGVNANESTAMLRTNVLPVLIAAEANLVKVTDTNFTLILTSDETRIVGVILDFGDIRMLRAMLQAGEYFAYTTYSWNLDAQLAAIRSLYTNDQLSIERVLMDYPNLLTFATTNDLNAAKLAFQNGVNRYMEASQFIRNRSTNVTRLFNYDAGKAADEEKFRFTLTDLTNSLSTAVTLAVDTNYTVFLGAHFSGTHTLRSFLPWFRGNGFGLGTLPDSTFGGLIYGPTDEVVDEFLAKHLLPIPTISPVFSTLGGQFQFPINVAKGRGYVIQVSTNLLDWSDYSAFFAFDGGYSFADPNTAAFSRRFYRVVDRTGNMPPPANDAFANRALISNMNVPVYGYTESASLESAETNRVQGIGHTVWWTWTSPVSVEVAVLASGGDNCRPIRVFTGVSLNGLTQVATSDYNQVRFTAQAGVTYQIAVDTCWQDGGVKLVITRPPVLVVNSPSDGATFYSPANLLVSGSASDPDGLIGQIRILGDFNFATAANSFSIPWTNVPGGYYNLYFVATDDAGCQAWDYRSIRVRSQNDDFTNATPISGAPLIVTGSNAGANKEAGEPNHAGNSGGRSIWWSWTPTSAGPVTILCDITNQWGNARPLLGVYTGSIVSNLTSVASNAPDYGSTAVVSFAATLGQTYKIAVDSYGQGAAILQFIATAAPTVAITNPLDNATFIGPTNIQISAQASDSDGSIVRVEFYADGSLIGTRLTPPYSVTWSNVPPDGYSRQLVAYAVDNAGVGVFSTPVYVTIQPPPPNDNFANRITISGTNVTTSGTNVGATRETGEPFHWASTGGKSVWWTWQAPKSGTVTITTAGSSFDTILAAYTGNAVGSLSLVANNDDYNGGTSQVGFVATSGTVYQIAVDGYGGSSGSIALSIVQP
;
A
#
# COMPACT_ATOMS: atom_id res chain seq x y z
N MET A 1 -80.07 8.42 8.85
CA MET A 1 -79.94 9.43 7.77
C MET A 1 -79.30 10.66 8.40
N LYS A 2 -78.28 11.26 7.76
CA LYS A 2 -77.54 12.49 8.17
C LYS A 2 -76.33 12.36 9.11
N THR A 3 -75.32 11.60 8.68
CA THR A 3 -73.89 11.90 8.97
C THR A 3 -72.97 11.36 7.86
N LYS A 4 -73.49 11.31 6.62
CA LYS A 4 -72.81 10.85 5.39
C LYS A 4 -72.32 12.03 4.51
N LEU A 5 -72.06 13.22 5.07
CA LEU A 5 -71.85 14.43 4.25
C LEU A 5 -70.69 15.35 4.66
N ILE A 6 -69.84 14.99 5.63
CA ILE A 6 -68.71 15.86 6.02
C ILE A 6 -67.33 15.19 5.89
N THR A 7 -67.21 13.85 5.96
CA THR A 7 -65.92 13.20 5.69
C THR A 7 -65.59 13.06 4.21
N THR A 8 -66.57 13.25 3.32
CA THR A 8 -66.36 13.42 1.88
C THR A 8 -65.61 14.73 1.55
N ALA A 9 -65.42 15.65 2.51
CA ALA A 9 -64.68 16.90 2.33
C ALA A 9 -63.20 16.82 2.73
N LEU A 10 -62.71 15.70 3.30
CA LEU A 10 -61.27 15.44 3.45
C LEU A 10 -60.72 14.52 2.35
N LEU A 11 -61.48 14.35 1.27
CA LEU A 11 -61.04 13.71 0.03
C LEU A 11 -60.38 14.69 -0.96
N LEU A 12 -60.14 15.96 -0.58
CA LEU A 12 -59.67 17.00 -1.53
C LEU A 12 -58.72 18.05 -0.94
N THR A 13 -57.88 17.69 0.03
CA THR A 13 -56.64 18.44 0.29
C THR A 13 -55.44 17.51 0.23
N ILE A 14 -54.72 17.62 -0.89
CA ILE A 14 -53.43 17.02 -1.23
C ILE A 14 -53.51 15.54 -1.63
N ASN A 15 -53.88 15.34 -2.90
CA ASN A 15 -53.16 14.44 -3.79
C ASN A 15 -51.64 14.54 -3.50
N ARG A 16 -51.09 13.67 -2.64
CA ARG A 16 -49.76 13.18 -2.92
C ARG A 16 -49.95 12.24 -4.08
N LEU A 17 -49.59 12.70 -5.28
CA LEU A 17 -49.11 11.80 -6.32
C LEU A 17 -48.20 10.78 -5.62
N LEU A 18 -48.67 9.54 -5.44
CA LEU A 18 -47.79 8.42 -5.20
C LEU A 18 -47.00 8.28 -6.50
N LEU A 19 -45.95 9.08 -6.63
CA LEU A 19 -44.91 8.83 -7.62
C LEU A 19 -44.50 7.37 -7.37
N ALA A 20 -44.58 6.54 -8.42
CA ALA A 20 -44.13 5.17 -8.32
C ALA A 20 -42.69 5.19 -7.79
N GLN A 21 -42.42 4.50 -6.68
CA GLN A 21 -41.08 4.43 -6.11
C GLN A 21 -40.10 3.96 -7.18
N THR A 22 -39.04 4.73 -7.38
CA THR A 22 -37.99 4.43 -8.34
C THR A 22 -37.02 3.40 -7.77
N ALA A 23 -36.17 2.83 -8.62
CA ALA A 23 -35.10 1.95 -8.15
C ALA A 23 -34.14 2.67 -7.19
N ASP A 24 -33.84 3.95 -7.42
CA ASP A 24 -33.00 4.77 -6.53
C ASP A 24 -33.65 5.04 -5.15
N ASP A 25 -34.98 5.18 -5.09
CA ASP A 25 -35.72 5.28 -3.83
C ASP A 25 -35.56 4.01 -3.00
N TYR A 26 -35.67 2.84 -3.64
CA TYR A 26 -35.46 1.55 -2.99
C TYR A 26 -34.00 1.34 -2.58
N VAL A 27 -33.02 1.77 -3.37
CA VAL A 27 -31.60 1.73 -2.97
C VAL A 27 -31.39 2.59 -1.73
N SER A 28 -31.89 3.82 -1.73
CA SER A 28 -31.76 4.75 -0.59
C SER A 28 -32.40 4.18 0.68
N GLN A 29 -33.59 3.58 0.55
CA GLN A 29 -34.26 2.90 1.65
C GLN A 29 -33.47 1.68 2.15
N GLY A 30 -32.94 0.87 1.25
CA GLY A 30 -32.12 -0.29 1.59
C GLY A 30 -30.88 0.09 2.39
N ARG A 31 -30.20 1.17 1.99
CA ARG A 31 -29.04 1.71 2.73
C ARG A 31 -29.41 2.22 4.11
N ALA A 32 -30.55 2.90 4.27
CA ALA A 32 -31.05 3.29 5.58
C ALA A 32 -31.31 2.08 6.49
N PHE A 33 -31.80 0.96 5.93
CA PHE A 33 -31.93 -0.29 6.67
C PHE A 33 -30.59 -0.94 7.03
N LEU A 34 -29.55 -0.81 6.20
CA LEU A 34 -28.19 -1.26 6.57
C LEU A 34 -27.67 -0.48 7.80
N VAL A 35 -27.82 0.84 7.80
CA VAL A 35 -27.46 1.70 8.96
C VAL A 35 -28.26 1.30 10.20
N ALA A 36 -29.54 0.97 10.03
CA ALA A 36 -30.40 0.48 11.11
C ALA A 36 -30.18 -1.01 11.45
N THR A 37 -29.16 -1.67 10.90
CA THR A 37 -28.83 -3.09 11.12
C THR A 37 -29.95 -4.08 10.76
N ASN A 38 -30.88 -3.69 9.88
CA ASN A 38 -31.99 -4.53 9.43
C ASN A 38 -31.70 -5.14 8.05
N ILE A 39 -30.90 -6.21 8.02
CA ILE A 39 -30.44 -6.84 6.77
C ILE A 39 -31.58 -7.43 5.93
N VAL A 40 -32.65 -7.93 6.57
CA VAL A 40 -33.81 -8.52 5.89
C VAL A 40 -34.58 -7.44 5.12
N ALA A 41 -34.86 -6.30 5.78
CA ALA A 41 -35.52 -5.17 5.13
C ALA A 41 -34.65 -4.56 4.03
N ALA A 42 -33.35 -4.42 4.27
CA ALA A 42 -32.39 -3.95 3.27
C ALA A 42 -32.41 -4.85 2.02
N ASN A 43 -32.32 -6.18 2.21
CA ASN A 43 -32.37 -7.15 1.12
C ASN A 43 -33.66 -7.05 0.29
N ASN A 44 -34.82 -6.90 0.94
CA ASN A 44 -36.09 -6.74 0.26
C ASN A 44 -36.14 -5.44 -0.57
N SER A 45 -35.65 -4.33 -0.02
CA SER A 45 -35.55 -3.07 -0.75
C SER A 45 -34.64 -3.19 -1.98
N PHE A 46 -33.44 -3.78 -1.85
CA PHE A 46 -32.55 -3.96 -3.01
C PHE A 46 -33.10 -4.95 -4.03
N SER A 47 -33.80 -6.00 -3.60
CA SER A 47 -34.52 -6.91 -4.50
C SER A 47 -35.58 -6.18 -5.32
N ASN A 48 -36.36 -5.28 -4.70
CA ASN A 48 -37.36 -4.47 -5.40
C ASN A 48 -36.70 -3.48 -6.38
N ALA A 49 -35.56 -2.88 -6.01
CA ALA A 49 -34.80 -2.02 -6.90
C ALA A 49 -34.35 -2.75 -8.17
N VAL A 50 -33.79 -3.97 -8.04
CA VAL A 50 -33.35 -4.80 -9.17
C VAL A 50 -34.56 -5.29 -9.99
N ALA A 51 -35.70 -5.58 -9.36
CA ALA A 51 -36.92 -5.96 -10.08
C ALA A 51 -37.45 -4.82 -10.98
N LEU A 52 -37.34 -3.56 -10.54
CA LEU A 52 -37.73 -2.39 -11.32
C LEU A 52 -36.70 -2.00 -12.37
N SER A 53 -35.41 -2.11 -12.05
CA SER A 53 -34.31 -1.79 -12.96
C SER A 53 -33.22 -2.88 -12.90
N PRO A 54 -33.35 -3.94 -13.72
CA PRO A 54 -32.45 -5.10 -13.66
C PRO A 54 -30.96 -4.80 -13.90
N ASN A 55 -30.65 -3.72 -14.61
CA ASN A 55 -29.28 -3.30 -14.92
C ASN A 55 -28.76 -2.19 -13.98
N HIS A 56 -29.48 -1.87 -12.91
CA HIS A 56 -29.05 -0.87 -11.94
C HIS A 56 -27.82 -1.38 -11.17
N GLN A 57 -26.64 -0.82 -11.44
CA GLN A 57 -25.37 -1.37 -10.95
C GLN A 57 -25.29 -1.35 -9.41
N THR A 58 -25.58 -0.21 -8.77
CA THR A 58 -25.54 -0.08 -7.30
C THR A 58 -26.51 -1.03 -6.59
N ALA A 59 -27.76 -1.13 -7.07
CA ALA A 59 -28.75 -2.06 -6.54
C ALA A 59 -28.29 -3.52 -6.65
N ASN A 60 -27.66 -3.89 -7.78
CA ASN A 60 -27.12 -5.23 -7.99
C ASN A 60 -25.96 -5.55 -7.03
N VAL A 61 -25.06 -4.59 -6.77
CA VAL A 61 -23.97 -4.76 -5.79
C VAL A 61 -24.52 -5.02 -4.40
N PHE A 62 -25.44 -4.17 -3.93
CA PHE A 62 -26.02 -4.35 -2.61
C PHE A 62 -26.85 -5.63 -2.53
N TYR A 63 -27.66 -5.94 -3.53
CA TYR A 63 -28.47 -7.15 -3.52
C TYR A 63 -27.61 -8.43 -3.55
N ALA A 64 -26.50 -8.44 -4.28
CA ALA A 64 -25.54 -9.54 -4.27
C ALA A 64 -24.95 -9.80 -2.88
N ALA A 65 -24.65 -8.74 -2.11
CA ALA A 65 -24.14 -8.88 -0.75
C ALA A 65 -25.25 -9.29 0.24
N THR A 66 -26.36 -8.54 0.28
CA THR A 66 -27.40 -8.77 1.29
C THR A 66 -28.08 -10.12 1.17
N ARG A 67 -28.19 -10.67 -0.06
CA ARG A 67 -28.78 -12.00 -0.26
C ARG A 67 -27.95 -13.13 0.35
N LEU A 68 -26.63 -12.96 0.42
CA LEU A 68 -25.74 -13.90 1.09
C LEU A 68 -25.89 -13.75 2.61
N LEU A 69 -25.91 -12.51 3.09
CA LEU A 69 -25.98 -12.18 4.52
C LEU A 69 -27.33 -12.56 5.16
N VAL A 70 -28.42 -12.59 4.39
CA VAL A 70 -29.75 -12.94 4.89
C VAL A 70 -29.96 -14.46 5.02
N LEU A 71 -29.09 -15.30 4.44
CA LEU A 71 -29.21 -16.77 4.43
C LEU A 71 -29.54 -17.40 5.81
N PRO A 72 -28.86 -17.03 6.93
CA PRO A 72 -29.17 -17.59 8.25
C PRO A 72 -30.59 -17.31 8.73
N SER A 73 -31.20 -16.21 8.26
CA SER A 73 -32.56 -15.79 8.62
C SER A 73 -33.64 -16.29 7.66
N GLN A 74 -33.25 -16.82 6.49
CA GLN A 74 -34.18 -17.46 5.55
C GLN A 74 -34.68 -18.80 6.10
N PRO A 75 -35.87 -19.28 5.71
CA PRO A 75 -36.42 -20.53 6.20
C PRO A 75 -35.45 -21.71 6.10
N ALA A 76 -34.75 -21.86 4.97
CA ALA A 76 -33.79 -22.95 4.79
C ALA A 76 -32.59 -22.87 5.75
N GLY A 77 -31.95 -21.70 5.87
CA GLY A 77 -30.82 -21.51 6.77
C GLY A 77 -31.22 -21.57 8.24
N SER A 78 -32.32 -20.93 8.62
CA SER A 78 -32.84 -20.96 9.98
C SER A 78 -33.27 -22.36 10.41
N ASN A 79 -33.94 -23.12 9.52
CA ASN A 79 -34.30 -24.51 9.78
C ASN A 79 -33.07 -25.39 9.93
N PHE A 80 -32.07 -25.24 9.06
CA PHE A 80 -30.81 -25.98 9.16
C PHE A 80 -30.07 -25.67 10.47
N LEU A 81 -29.92 -24.40 10.83
CA LEU A 81 -29.28 -23.99 12.08
C LEU A 81 -30.02 -24.56 13.31
N SER A 82 -31.36 -24.55 13.30
CA SER A 82 -32.17 -25.17 14.36
C SER A 82 -31.99 -26.68 14.38
N ARG A 83 -31.88 -27.30 13.19
CA ARG A 83 -31.69 -28.73 13.01
C ARG A 83 -30.35 -29.20 13.58
N ILE A 84 -29.28 -28.43 13.38
CA ILE A 84 -27.96 -28.72 13.97
C ILE A 84 -27.84 -28.30 15.45
N GLY A 85 -28.94 -27.87 16.09
CA GLY A 85 -28.99 -27.59 17.53
C GLY A 85 -28.62 -26.15 17.92
N MET A 86 -28.34 -25.26 16.97
CA MET A 86 -28.12 -23.85 17.26
C MET A 86 -29.44 -23.24 17.80
N PRO A 87 -29.47 -22.43 18.87
CA PRO A 87 -30.69 -21.79 19.34
C PRO A 87 -31.14 -20.70 18.36
N ALA A 88 -32.46 -20.47 18.23
CA ALA A 88 -33.00 -19.41 17.39
C ALA A 88 -32.73 -18.00 17.96
N ALA A 89 -32.70 -17.89 19.30
CA ALA A 89 -32.32 -16.66 19.98
C ALA A 89 -30.82 -16.37 19.77
N GLY A 90 -30.48 -15.11 19.48
CA GLY A 90 -29.09 -14.67 19.29
C GLY A 90 -28.53 -14.86 17.88
N ARG A 91 -29.32 -15.33 16.91
CA ARG A 91 -28.92 -15.42 15.49
C ARG A 91 -29.08 -14.08 14.76
N ASP A 92 -28.27 -13.11 15.17
CA ASP A 92 -28.15 -11.83 14.48
C ASP A 92 -26.76 -11.72 13.87
N ILE A 93 -26.65 -11.45 12.57
CA ILE A 93 -25.35 -11.33 11.90
C ILE A 93 -24.54 -10.12 12.38
N TYR A 94 -25.19 -9.10 12.93
CA TYR A 94 -24.51 -7.93 13.51
C TYR A 94 -24.15 -8.13 14.98
N ASN A 95 -24.77 -9.09 15.67
CA ASN A 95 -24.53 -9.38 17.07
C ASN A 95 -24.81 -10.87 17.37
N TRP A 96 -23.96 -11.74 16.81
CA TRP A 96 -24.20 -13.18 16.90
C TRP A 96 -23.82 -13.70 18.28
N THR A 97 -24.82 -14.17 19.03
CA THR A 97 -24.63 -14.75 20.37
C THR A 97 -25.16 -16.18 20.47
N ALA A 98 -25.62 -16.76 19.35
CA ALA A 98 -26.10 -18.14 19.33
C ALA A 98 -24.92 -19.10 19.31
N GLU A 99 -24.82 -19.94 20.34
CA GLU A 99 -23.82 -21.00 20.45
C GLU A 99 -24.51 -22.37 20.52
N LEU A 100 -23.78 -23.42 20.11
CA LEU A 100 -24.28 -24.78 20.28
C LEU A 100 -24.43 -25.07 21.78
N PRO A 101 -25.58 -25.60 22.23
CA PRO A 101 -25.75 -25.99 23.63
C PRO A 101 -24.66 -26.97 24.04
N THR A 102 -24.08 -26.79 25.22
CA THR A 102 -23.09 -27.72 25.77
C THR A 102 -23.64 -28.44 27.00
N ASP A 103 -23.03 -29.58 27.35
CA ASP A 103 -23.24 -30.17 28.67
C ASP A 103 -22.47 -29.42 29.77
N THR A 104 -22.55 -29.91 31.01
CA THR A 104 -21.90 -29.31 32.19
C THR A 104 -20.38 -29.23 32.10
N ASN A 105 -19.77 -29.98 31.19
CA ASN A 105 -18.32 -30.00 30.98
C ASN A 105 -17.91 -29.15 29.76
N GLY A 106 -18.84 -28.39 29.17
CA GLY A 106 -18.58 -27.56 28.00
C GLY A 106 -18.52 -28.33 26.67
N VAL A 107 -18.94 -29.61 26.64
CA VAL A 107 -18.93 -30.41 25.40
C VAL A 107 -20.22 -30.14 24.62
N PRO A 108 -20.16 -29.75 23.33
CA PRO A 108 -21.35 -29.51 22.52
C PRO A 108 -22.30 -30.71 22.48
N LEU A 109 -23.59 -30.44 22.62
CA LEU A 109 -24.66 -31.42 22.46
C LEU A 109 -24.87 -31.69 20.97
N ALA A 110 -24.80 -32.97 20.60
CA ALA A 110 -25.10 -33.41 19.25
C ALA A 110 -26.61 -33.65 19.11
N PRO A 111 -27.30 -33.01 18.15
CA PRO A 111 -28.72 -33.26 17.94
C PRO A 111 -29.00 -34.69 17.48
N VAL A 112 -30.11 -35.26 17.95
CA VAL A 112 -30.48 -36.64 17.64
C VAL A 112 -30.83 -36.78 16.15
N GLY A 113 -30.23 -37.80 15.53
CA GLY A 113 -30.47 -38.17 14.14
C GLY A 113 -29.93 -37.19 13.10
N VAL A 114 -29.04 -36.26 13.48
CA VAL A 114 -28.32 -35.40 12.52
C VAL A 114 -27.03 -36.07 12.08
N ASN A 115 -26.81 -36.13 10.78
CA ASN A 115 -25.53 -36.52 10.21
C ASN A 115 -24.75 -35.31 9.68
N ALA A 116 -23.43 -35.47 9.52
CA ALA A 116 -22.59 -34.40 9.00
C ALA A 116 -22.85 -34.09 7.49
N ASN A 117 -23.43 -35.03 6.74
CA ASN A 117 -23.81 -34.85 5.33
C ASN A 117 -24.98 -33.85 5.14
N GLU A 118 -25.82 -33.64 6.15
CA GLU A 118 -26.83 -32.56 6.12
C GLU A 118 -26.18 -31.18 5.89
N SER A 119 -24.95 -30.98 6.36
CA SER A 119 -24.21 -29.72 6.16
C SER A 119 -23.77 -29.51 4.71
N THR A 120 -23.26 -30.55 4.07
CA THR A 120 -22.86 -30.48 2.65
C THR A 120 -24.09 -30.38 1.74
N ALA A 121 -25.19 -31.04 2.11
CA ALA A 121 -26.47 -30.90 1.42
C ALA A 121 -27.02 -29.46 1.53
N MET A 122 -26.91 -28.82 2.69
CA MET A 122 -27.26 -27.41 2.88
C MET A 122 -26.42 -26.49 1.99
N LEU A 123 -25.11 -26.74 1.91
CA LEU A 123 -24.23 -26.00 0.99
C LEU A 123 -24.69 -26.14 -0.46
N ARG A 124 -25.00 -27.37 -0.90
CA ARG A 124 -25.38 -27.64 -2.30
C ARG A 124 -26.75 -27.07 -2.69
N THR A 125 -27.74 -27.20 -1.81
CA THR A 125 -29.15 -26.90 -2.12
C THR A 125 -29.56 -25.47 -1.81
N ASN A 126 -28.88 -24.79 -0.88
CA ASN A 126 -29.27 -23.46 -0.42
C ASN A 126 -28.17 -22.42 -0.58
N VAL A 127 -26.91 -22.73 -0.23
CA VAL A 127 -25.82 -21.74 -0.32
C VAL A 127 -25.37 -21.55 -1.77
N LEU A 128 -25.12 -22.64 -2.49
CA LEU A 128 -24.63 -22.59 -3.86
C LEU A 128 -25.56 -21.82 -4.83
N PRO A 129 -26.90 -22.00 -4.83
CA PRO A 129 -27.78 -21.18 -5.66
C PRO A 129 -27.69 -19.68 -5.33
N VAL A 130 -27.44 -19.32 -4.07
CA VAL A 130 -27.30 -17.91 -3.67
C VAL A 130 -25.94 -17.35 -4.11
N LEU A 131 -24.86 -18.13 -4.07
CA LEU A 131 -23.56 -17.75 -4.64
C LEU A 131 -23.67 -17.46 -6.14
N ILE A 132 -24.24 -18.40 -6.90
CA ILE A 132 -24.47 -18.26 -8.35
C ILE A 132 -25.31 -17.02 -8.64
N ALA A 133 -26.37 -16.79 -7.87
CA ALA A 133 -27.25 -15.66 -8.09
C ALA A 133 -26.63 -14.32 -7.64
N ALA A 134 -25.73 -14.32 -6.67
CA ALA A 134 -24.92 -13.14 -6.32
C ALA A 134 -23.93 -12.81 -7.45
N GLU A 135 -23.28 -13.82 -8.03
CA GLU A 135 -22.40 -13.64 -9.20
C GLU A 135 -23.17 -13.02 -10.35
N ALA A 136 -24.36 -13.55 -10.65
CA ALA A 136 -25.24 -13.05 -11.72
C ALA A 136 -25.62 -11.57 -11.55
N ASN A 137 -25.79 -11.10 -10.32
CA ASN A 137 -26.02 -9.68 -10.02
C ASN A 137 -24.73 -8.87 -10.25
N LEU A 138 -23.58 -9.32 -9.73
CA LEU A 138 -22.30 -8.61 -9.90
C LEU A 138 -21.84 -8.52 -11.37
N VAL A 139 -22.26 -9.46 -12.23
CA VAL A 139 -22.06 -9.38 -13.69
C VAL A 139 -22.69 -8.12 -14.30
N LYS A 140 -23.76 -7.59 -13.70
CA LYS A 140 -24.48 -6.41 -14.21
C LYS A 140 -23.73 -5.09 -14.00
N VAL A 141 -22.67 -5.10 -13.20
CA VAL A 141 -21.77 -3.95 -13.08
C VAL A 141 -20.79 -4.01 -14.25
N THR A 142 -21.04 -3.21 -15.28
CA THR A 142 -20.23 -3.21 -16.51
C THR A 142 -19.42 -1.93 -16.70
N ASP A 143 -19.70 -0.87 -15.93
CA ASP A 143 -18.95 0.38 -15.98
C ASP A 143 -17.59 0.22 -15.30
N THR A 144 -16.51 0.39 -16.07
CA THR A 144 -15.14 0.29 -15.55
C THR A 144 -14.77 1.44 -14.61
N ASN A 145 -15.52 2.54 -14.65
CA ASN A 145 -15.37 3.69 -13.75
C ASN A 145 -16.34 3.63 -12.56
N PHE A 146 -17.05 2.51 -12.36
CA PHE A 146 -17.97 2.33 -11.25
C PHE A 146 -17.27 2.59 -9.91
N THR A 147 -17.89 3.42 -9.09
CA THR A 147 -17.48 3.67 -7.71
C THR A 147 -18.70 3.72 -6.80
N LEU A 148 -18.55 3.16 -5.60
CA LEU A 148 -19.58 3.14 -4.56
C LEU A 148 -18.92 3.47 -3.22
N ILE A 149 -19.40 4.53 -2.57
CA ILE A 149 -18.93 4.94 -1.25
C ILE A 149 -19.77 4.25 -0.19
N LEU A 150 -19.14 3.39 0.62
CA LEU A 150 -19.74 2.78 1.80
C LEU A 150 -19.28 3.56 3.04
N THR A 151 -20.23 3.99 3.85
CA THR A 151 -19.95 4.75 5.07
C THR A 151 -19.57 3.81 6.21
N SER A 152 -18.88 4.33 7.23
CA SER A 152 -18.57 3.57 8.45
C SER A 152 -19.83 3.10 9.20
N ASP A 153 -20.94 3.80 9.04
CA ASP A 153 -22.21 3.41 9.65
C ASP A 153 -22.82 2.18 8.96
N GLU A 154 -22.63 2.05 7.65
CA GLU A 154 -23.05 0.88 6.88
C GLU A 154 -22.10 -0.31 7.05
N THR A 155 -20.79 -0.07 7.15
CA THR A 155 -19.79 -1.16 7.29
C THR A 155 -19.50 -1.54 8.73
N ARG A 156 -19.90 -0.71 9.70
CA ARG A 156 -19.67 -0.83 11.15
C ARG A 156 -18.20 -0.75 11.60
N ILE A 157 -17.25 -0.59 10.69
CA ILE A 157 -15.81 -0.59 10.98
C ILE A 157 -15.16 0.66 10.42
N VAL A 158 -15.16 0.81 9.10
CA VAL A 158 -14.49 1.90 8.40
C VAL A 158 -15.19 2.20 7.08
N GLY A 159 -15.27 3.48 6.71
CA GLY A 159 -15.76 3.87 5.39
C GLY A 159 -14.79 3.41 4.31
N VAL A 160 -15.30 2.76 3.27
CA VAL A 160 -14.48 2.26 2.15
C VAL A 160 -15.10 2.65 0.83
N ILE A 161 -14.26 2.82 -0.19
CA ILE A 161 -14.70 2.96 -1.57
C ILE A 161 -14.59 1.61 -2.26
N LEU A 162 -15.67 1.20 -2.90
CA LEU A 162 -15.75 -0.02 -3.68
C LEU A 162 -15.78 0.37 -5.15
N ASP A 163 -14.81 -0.09 -5.93
CA ASP A 163 -14.73 0.20 -7.35
C ASP A 163 -14.87 -1.06 -8.22
N PHE A 164 -14.76 -0.89 -9.53
CA PHE A 164 -14.86 -1.99 -10.48
C PHE A 164 -13.84 -3.12 -10.29
N GLY A 165 -12.63 -2.83 -9.84
CA GLY A 165 -11.61 -3.84 -9.50
C GLY A 165 -12.01 -4.67 -8.29
N ASP A 166 -12.59 -4.03 -7.28
CA ASP A 166 -13.12 -4.71 -6.10
C ASP A 166 -14.30 -5.63 -6.48
N ILE A 167 -15.18 -5.21 -7.40
CA ILE A 167 -16.25 -6.05 -7.94
C ILE A 167 -15.70 -7.30 -8.64
N ARG A 168 -14.63 -7.17 -9.43
CA ARG A 168 -13.98 -8.32 -10.07
C ARG A 168 -13.41 -9.30 -9.03
N MET A 169 -12.78 -8.77 -7.98
CA MET A 169 -12.25 -9.59 -6.89
C MET A 169 -13.37 -10.34 -6.16
N LEU A 170 -14.47 -9.67 -5.82
CA LEU A 170 -15.64 -10.32 -5.22
C LEU A 170 -16.21 -11.44 -6.10
N ARG A 171 -16.26 -11.25 -7.43
CA ARG A 171 -16.69 -12.31 -8.36
C ARG A 171 -15.72 -13.50 -8.38
N ALA A 172 -14.42 -13.26 -8.25
CA ALA A 172 -13.43 -14.34 -8.10
C ALA A 172 -13.67 -15.14 -6.81
N MET A 173 -13.94 -14.44 -5.70
CA MET A 173 -14.27 -15.08 -4.41
C MET A 173 -15.56 -15.90 -4.47
N LEU A 174 -16.60 -15.41 -5.17
CA LEU A 174 -17.85 -16.17 -5.36
C LEU A 174 -17.61 -17.47 -6.13
N GLN A 175 -16.81 -17.43 -7.19
CA GLN A 175 -16.45 -18.64 -7.95
C GLN A 175 -15.59 -19.62 -7.14
N ALA A 176 -14.70 -19.11 -6.28
CA ALA A 176 -13.99 -19.96 -5.32
C ALA A 176 -14.96 -20.61 -4.32
N GLY A 177 -15.99 -19.88 -3.87
CA GLY A 177 -17.08 -20.43 -3.04
C GLY A 177 -17.91 -21.50 -3.78
N GLU A 178 -18.21 -21.29 -5.06
CA GLU A 178 -18.88 -22.30 -5.90
C GLU A 178 -18.01 -23.56 -6.03
N TYR A 179 -16.72 -23.43 -6.34
CA TYR A 179 -15.76 -24.54 -6.38
C TYR A 179 -15.73 -25.32 -5.06
N PHE A 180 -15.67 -24.61 -3.92
CA PHE A 180 -15.71 -25.22 -2.60
C PHE A 180 -17.01 -25.99 -2.36
N ALA A 181 -18.17 -25.42 -2.70
CA ALA A 181 -19.47 -26.05 -2.49
C ALA A 181 -19.64 -27.32 -3.36
N TYR A 182 -19.29 -27.25 -4.65
CA TYR A 182 -19.33 -28.40 -5.55
C TYR A 182 -18.39 -29.52 -5.08
N THR A 183 -17.15 -29.17 -4.73
CA THR A 183 -16.16 -30.15 -4.27
C THR A 183 -16.57 -30.79 -2.95
N THR A 184 -17.01 -30.00 -1.96
CA THR A 184 -17.37 -30.52 -0.64
C THR A 184 -18.57 -31.47 -0.71
N TYR A 185 -19.57 -31.17 -1.55
CA TYR A 185 -20.73 -32.05 -1.75
C TYR A 185 -20.41 -33.33 -2.53
N SER A 186 -19.32 -33.36 -3.30
CA SER A 186 -18.88 -34.59 -3.97
C SER A 186 -18.47 -35.67 -2.97
N TRP A 187 -18.08 -35.29 -1.75
CA TRP A 187 -17.61 -36.19 -0.70
C TRP A 187 -18.74 -36.69 0.21
N ASN A 188 -18.66 -37.96 0.58
CA ASN A 188 -19.53 -38.59 1.56
C ASN A 188 -19.04 -38.30 2.98
N LEU A 189 -19.76 -37.42 3.67
CA LEU A 189 -19.54 -37.09 5.07
C LEU A 189 -20.64 -37.68 5.99
N ASP A 190 -21.30 -38.76 5.59
CA ASP A 190 -22.40 -39.37 6.35
C ASP A 190 -21.90 -40.08 7.61
N ALA A 191 -21.72 -39.30 8.66
CA ALA A 191 -21.48 -39.79 10.01
C ALA A 191 -22.48 -39.16 11.00
N GLN A 192 -23.07 -39.99 11.87
CA GLN A 192 -24.08 -39.56 12.84
C GLN A 192 -23.41 -38.81 14.01
N LEU A 193 -23.73 -37.53 14.19
CA LEU A 193 -23.08 -36.68 15.17
C LEU A 193 -23.29 -37.18 16.61
N ALA A 194 -24.49 -37.68 16.92
CA ALA A 194 -24.81 -38.23 18.23
C ALA A 194 -24.00 -39.51 18.57
N ALA A 195 -23.70 -40.33 17.56
CA ALA A 195 -22.88 -41.53 17.74
C ALA A 195 -21.41 -41.17 17.95
N ILE A 196 -20.87 -40.22 17.19
CA ILE A 196 -19.52 -39.68 17.40
C ILE A 196 -19.39 -39.09 18.81
N ARG A 197 -20.38 -38.29 19.25
CA ARG A 197 -20.39 -37.74 20.62
C ARG A 197 -20.46 -38.84 21.66
N SER A 198 -21.25 -39.88 21.46
CA SER A 198 -21.31 -41.04 22.37
C SER A 198 -19.94 -41.69 22.53
N LEU A 199 -19.21 -41.91 21.44
CA LEU A 199 -17.84 -42.42 21.49
C LEU A 199 -16.93 -41.49 22.29
N TYR A 200 -17.04 -40.17 22.10
CA TYR A 200 -16.26 -39.19 22.85
C TYR A 200 -16.56 -39.23 24.35
N THR A 201 -17.83 -39.19 24.74
CA THR A 201 -18.24 -39.17 26.17
C THR A 201 -17.95 -40.46 26.92
N ASN A 202 -17.73 -41.57 26.20
CA ASN A 202 -17.39 -42.87 26.78
C ASN A 202 -15.89 -43.19 26.67
N ASP A 203 -15.04 -42.22 26.30
CA ASP A 203 -13.60 -42.40 26.08
C ASP A 203 -13.26 -43.51 25.05
N GLN A 204 -14.12 -43.65 24.04
CA GLN A 204 -14.01 -44.65 22.96
C GLN A 204 -13.75 -44.03 21.59
N LEU A 205 -13.68 -42.70 21.49
CA LEU A 205 -13.48 -42.01 20.21
C LEU A 205 -12.05 -42.22 19.70
N SER A 206 -11.95 -42.84 18.53
CA SER A 206 -10.69 -42.94 17.80
C SER A 206 -10.90 -42.88 16.29
N ILE A 207 -9.85 -42.50 15.55
CA ILE A 207 -9.89 -42.47 14.08
C ILE A 207 -10.24 -43.85 13.53
N GLU A 208 -9.58 -44.90 14.04
CA GLU A 208 -9.86 -46.30 13.67
C GLU A 208 -11.34 -46.64 13.88
N ARG A 209 -11.89 -46.28 15.05
CA ARG A 209 -13.28 -46.59 15.38
C ARG A 209 -14.26 -45.87 14.45
N VAL A 210 -14.04 -44.59 14.17
CA VAL A 210 -14.90 -43.81 13.27
C VAL A 210 -14.86 -44.38 11.84
N LEU A 211 -13.68 -44.70 11.30
CA LEU A 211 -13.57 -45.24 9.94
C LEU A 211 -14.13 -46.66 9.81
N MET A 212 -14.19 -47.43 10.92
CA MET A 212 -14.81 -48.74 11.00
C MET A 212 -16.35 -48.65 11.08
N ASP A 213 -16.88 -47.77 11.94
CA ASP A 213 -18.32 -47.56 12.08
C ASP A 213 -18.91 -46.88 10.83
N TYR A 214 -18.11 -46.10 10.10
CA TYR A 214 -18.49 -45.39 8.86
C TYR A 214 -17.56 -45.76 7.68
N PRO A 215 -17.72 -46.95 7.06
CA PRO A 215 -16.83 -47.43 6.00
C PRO A 215 -16.91 -46.60 4.70
N ASN A 216 -18.03 -45.90 4.47
CA ASN A 216 -18.20 -45.02 3.31
C ASN A 216 -17.76 -43.57 3.56
N LEU A 217 -17.29 -43.24 4.77
CA LEU A 217 -16.83 -41.89 5.07
C LEU A 217 -15.61 -41.53 4.20
N LEU A 218 -15.61 -40.32 3.63
CA LEU A 218 -14.61 -39.78 2.71
C LEU A 218 -14.54 -40.47 1.33
N THR A 219 -15.53 -41.29 0.97
CA THR A 219 -15.74 -41.73 -0.42
C THR A 219 -16.53 -40.69 -1.22
N PHE A 220 -16.80 -40.91 -2.51
CA PHE A 220 -17.68 -40.01 -3.25
C PHE A 220 -19.16 -40.23 -2.88
N ALA A 221 -19.86 -39.17 -2.51
CA ALA A 221 -21.32 -39.13 -2.49
C ALA A 221 -21.89 -38.99 -3.91
N THR A 222 -21.22 -38.21 -4.76
CA THR A 222 -21.52 -38.06 -6.19
C THR A 222 -20.32 -37.50 -6.94
N THR A 223 -20.18 -37.84 -8.22
CA THR A 223 -19.17 -37.28 -9.13
C THR A 223 -19.76 -36.30 -10.15
N ASN A 224 -21.09 -36.12 -10.16
CA ASN A 224 -21.80 -35.31 -11.18
C ASN A 224 -21.37 -33.84 -11.18
N ASP A 225 -20.95 -33.32 -10.04
CA ASP A 225 -20.57 -31.92 -9.86
C ASP A 225 -19.09 -31.64 -10.10
N LEU A 226 -18.25 -32.65 -10.34
CA LEU A 226 -16.79 -32.46 -10.52
C LEU A 226 -16.46 -31.58 -11.73
N ASN A 227 -17.23 -31.70 -12.82
CA ASN A 227 -17.07 -30.82 -13.98
C ASN A 227 -17.44 -29.36 -13.68
N ALA A 228 -18.48 -29.15 -12.86
CA ALA A 228 -18.87 -27.81 -12.42
C ALA A 228 -17.84 -27.21 -11.46
N ALA A 229 -17.29 -28.02 -10.55
CA ALA A 229 -16.17 -27.65 -9.68
C ALA A 229 -14.95 -27.22 -10.49
N LYS A 230 -14.55 -28.02 -11.49
CA LYS A 230 -13.44 -27.72 -12.40
C LYS A 230 -13.64 -26.38 -13.11
N LEU A 231 -14.84 -26.13 -13.65
CA LEU A 231 -15.16 -24.88 -14.33
C LEU A 231 -15.17 -23.68 -13.37
N ALA A 232 -15.73 -23.84 -12.17
CA ALA A 232 -15.74 -22.79 -11.14
C ALA A 232 -14.32 -22.41 -10.70
N PHE A 233 -13.42 -23.40 -10.54
CA PHE A 233 -12.01 -23.16 -10.27
C PHE A 233 -11.34 -22.34 -11.40
N GLN A 234 -11.52 -22.77 -12.66
CA GLN A 234 -10.97 -22.05 -13.83
C GLN A 234 -11.47 -20.61 -13.91
N ASN A 235 -12.78 -20.42 -13.73
CA ASN A 235 -13.40 -19.09 -13.73
C ASN A 235 -12.90 -18.23 -12.56
N GLY A 236 -12.74 -18.82 -11.37
CA GLY A 236 -12.18 -18.16 -10.20
C GLY A 236 -10.78 -17.63 -10.45
N VAL A 237 -9.89 -18.46 -11.00
CA VAL A 237 -8.52 -18.05 -11.36
C VAL A 237 -8.52 -16.94 -12.41
N ASN A 238 -9.27 -17.10 -13.51
CA ASN A 238 -9.32 -16.09 -14.57
C ASN A 238 -9.79 -14.73 -14.03
N ARG A 239 -10.83 -14.73 -13.20
CA ARG A 239 -11.36 -13.50 -12.58
C ARG A 239 -10.37 -12.88 -11.59
N TYR A 240 -9.68 -13.70 -10.81
CA TYR A 240 -8.63 -13.23 -9.91
C TYR A 240 -7.52 -12.53 -10.69
N MET A 241 -7.07 -13.12 -11.81
CA MET A 241 -6.03 -12.54 -12.66
C MET A 241 -6.42 -11.16 -13.20
N GLU A 242 -7.65 -11.03 -13.70
CA GLU A 242 -8.20 -9.76 -14.19
C GLU A 242 -8.35 -8.73 -13.06
N ALA A 243 -8.85 -9.15 -11.89
CA ALA A 243 -9.01 -8.30 -10.72
C ALA A 243 -7.65 -7.80 -10.20
N SER A 244 -6.68 -8.70 -10.03
CA SER A 244 -5.33 -8.41 -9.59
C SER A 244 -4.66 -7.40 -10.53
N GLN A 245 -4.74 -7.61 -11.85
CA GLN A 245 -4.18 -6.67 -12.83
C GLN A 245 -4.82 -5.28 -12.74
N PHE A 246 -6.14 -5.19 -12.55
CA PHE A 246 -6.81 -3.91 -12.37
C PHE A 246 -6.34 -3.21 -11.08
N ILE A 247 -6.34 -3.93 -9.96
CA ILE A 247 -5.98 -3.40 -8.63
C ILE A 247 -4.51 -2.98 -8.57
N ARG A 248 -3.60 -3.68 -9.26
CA ARG A 248 -2.18 -3.31 -9.38
C ARG A 248 -1.96 -1.98 -10.12
N ASN A 249 -2.84 -1.64 -11.05
CA ASN A 249 -2.70 -0.48 -11.92
C ASN A 249 -3.48 0.76 -11.45
N ARG A 250 -4.22 0.68 -10.33
CA ARG A 250 -5.00 1.81 -9.78
C ARG A 250 -4.22 2.59 -8.72
N SER A 251 -4.64 3.83 -8.45
CA SER A 251 -3.97 4.70 -7.46
C SER A 251 -4.06 4.17 -6.02
N THR A 252 -3.00 4.33 -5.23
CA THR A 252 -2.92 3.83 -3.83
C THR A 252 -3.32 4.86 -2.76
N ASN A 253 -3.67 6.09 -3.16
CA ASN A 253 -4.01 7.21 -2.28
C ASN A 253 -5.45 7.16 -1.69
N VAL A 254 -6.19 6.08 -1.94
CA VAL A 254 -7.59 5.92 -1.51
C VAL A 254 -7.75 4.55 -0.87
N THR A 255 -8.31 4.52 0.34
CA THR A 255 -8.68 3.29 1.04
C THR A 255 -9.88 2.64 0.35
N ARG A 256 -9.62 1.49 -0.27
CA ARG A 256 -10.64 0.67 -0.93
C ARG A 256 -10.84 -0.66 -0.22
N LEU A 257 -11.77 -1.47 -0.71
CA LEU A 257 -12.01 -2.80 -0.13
C LEU A 257 -10.78 -3.72 -0.28
N PHE A 258 -10.14 -3.78 -1.45
CA PHE A 258 -8.93 -4.60 -1.70
C PHE A 258 -7.70 -3.77 -2.09
N ASN A 259 -6.89 -3.33 -1.13
CA ASN A 259 -5.75 -2.46 -1.45
C ASN A 259 -4.53 -3.24 -1.96
N TYR A 260 -3.80 -2.67 -2.91
CA TYR A 260 -2.52 -3.20 -3.37
C TYR A 260 -1.40 -2.78 -2.42
N ASP A 261 -0.64 -3.74 -1.91
CA ASP A 261 0.57 -3.52 -1.12
C ASP A 261 1.81 -3.82 -1.98
N ALA A 262 2.56 -2.77 -2.32
CA ALA A 262 3.78 -2.89 -3.12
C ALA A 262 4.87 -3.71 -2.44
N GLY A 263 4.90 -3.77 -1.10
CA GLY A 263 5.84 -4.62 -0.35
C GLY A 263 5.55 -6.12 -0.48
N LYS A 264 4.34 -6.47 -0.94
CA LYS A 264 3.87 -7.84 -1.20
C LYS A 264 3.74 -8.18 -2.68
N ALA A 265 4.24 -7.31 -3.56
CA ALA A 265 4.15 -7.47 -5.02
C ALA A 265 4.73 -8.80 -5.51
N ALA A 266 5.89 -9.21 -4.95
CA ALA A 266 6.57 -10.45 -5.31
C ALA A 266 5.84 -11.70 -4.79
N ASP A 267 5.27 -11.62 -3.58
CA ASP A 267 4.47 -12.71 -3.00
C ASP A 267 3.18 -12.93 -3.81
N GLU A 268 2.50 -11.86 -4.20
CA GLU A 268 1.30 -11.94 -5.04
C GLU A 268 1.64 -12.41 -6.47
N GLU A 269 2.78 -12.00 -7.02
CA GLU A 269 3.26 -12.48 -8.32
C GLU A 269 3.55 -13.99 -8.30
N LYS A 270 4.21 -14.50 -7.23
CA LYS A 270 4.36 -15.95 -7.02
C LYS A 270 3.01 -16.66 -6.96
N PHE A 271 2.04 -16.10 -6.21
CA PHE A 271 0.69 -16.66 -6.15
C PHE A 271 0.01 -16.73 -7.53
N ARG A 272 0.16 -15.70 -8.37
CA ARG A 272 -0.35 -15.71 -9.75
C ARG A 272 0.32 -16.78 -10.61
N PHE A 273 1.65 -16.95 -10.51
CA PHE A 273 2.34 -18.04 -11.19
C PHE A 273 1.81 -19.41 -10.75
N THR A 274 1.67 -19.63 -9.44
CA THR A 274 1.09 -20.88 -8.92
C THR A 274 -0.32 -21.10 -9.45
N LEU A 275 -1.20 -20.10 -9.46
CA LEU A 275 -2.56 -20.25 -10.02
C LEU A 275 -2.56 -20.57 -11.51
N THR A 276 -1.61 -20.03 -12.26
CA THR A 276 -1.42 -20.33 -13.69
C THR A 276 -1.01 -21.78 -13.88
N ASP A 277 0.00 -22.24 -13.14
CA ASP A 277 0.48 -23.62 -13.20
C ASP A 277 -0.61 -24.61 -12.79
N LEU A 278 -1.36 -24.31 -11.72
CA LEU A 278 -2.49 -25.13 -11.28
C LEU A 278 -3.61 -25.17 -12.34
N THR A 279 -3.87 -24.05 -13.02
CA THR A 279 -4.86 -24.02 -14.13
C THR A 279 -4.39 -24.85 -15.32
N ASN A 280 -3.11 -24.75 -15.69
CA ASN A 280 -2.50 -25.60 -16.72
C ASN A 280 -2.51 -27.08 -16.31
N SER A 281 -2.41 -27.36 -15.01
CA SER A 281 -2.43 -28.71 -14.46
C SER A 281 -3.78 -29.44 -14.60
N LEU A 282 -4.83 -28.74 -15.03
CA LEU A 282 -6.16 -29.32 -15.26
C LEU A 282 -6.24 -30.21 -16.51
N SER A 283 -5.27 -30.09 -17.43
CA SER A 283 -5.22 -30.85 -18.68
C SER A 283 -4.00 -31.76 -18.77
N THR A 284 -2.88 -31.39 -18.14
CA THR A 284 -1.61 -32.15 -18.17
C THR A 284 -0.85 -31.99 -16.86
N ALA A 285 0.10 -32.86 -16.54
CA ALA A 285 0.94 -32.68 -15.34
C ALA A 285 1.90 -31.48 -15.52
N VAL A 286 2.02 -30.61 -14.51
CA VAL A 286 2.80 -29.36 -14.54
C VAL A 286 3.71 -29.27 -13.33
N THR A 287 5.00 -29.05 -13.54
CA THR A 287 5.95 -28.73 -12.46
C THR A 287 5.77 -27.28 -12.05
N LEU A 288 5.56 -27.04 -10.75
CA LEU A 288 5.30 -25.68 -10.24
C LEU A 288 6.56 -24.80 -10.39
N ALA A 289 6.40 -23.61 -10.96
CA ALA A 289 7.52 -22.69 -11.19
C ALA A 289 8.13 -22.13 -9.90
N VAL A 290 7.32 -21.99 -8.85
CA VAL A 290 7.74 -21.47 -7.53
C VAL A 290 8.34 -22.56 -6.65
N ASP A 291 7.94 -23.83 -6.85
CA ASP A 291 8.42 -25.01 -6.13
C ASP A 291 8.72 -26.15 -7.12
N THR A 292 9.91 -26.11 -7.72
CA THR A 292 10.31 -27.00 -8.83
C THR A 292 10.38 -28.49 -8.49
N ASN A 293 10.22 -28.85 -7.21
CA ASN A 293 10.29 -30.22 -6.73
C ASN A 293 8.96 -30.98 -6.85
N TYR A 294 7.86 -30.28 -7.15
CA TYR A 294 6.53 -30.88 -7.23
C TYR A 294 5.94 -30.71 -8.62
N THR A 295 5.45 -31.82 -9.17
CA THR A 295 4.63 -31.83 -10.38
C THR A 295 3.19 -32.10 -9.96
N VAL A 296 2.28 -31.20 -10.31
CA VAL A 296 0.86 -31.30 -9.96
C VAL A 296 0.05 -31.64 -11.21
N PHE A 297 -0.96 -32.49 -11.07
CA PHE A 297 -1.95 -32.77 -12.10
C PHE A 297 -3.36 -32.70 -11.50
N LEU A 298 -3.90 -31.48 -11.32
CA LEU A 298 -5.26 -31.27 -10.81
C LEU A 298 -6.33 -31.97 -11.67
N GLY A 299 -6.04 -32.25 -12.95
CA GLY A 299 -6.90 -33.05 -13.81
C GLY A 299 -7.27 -34.42 -13.21
N ALA A 300 -6.36 -35.05 -12.45
CA ALA A 300 -6.61 -36.32 -11.77
C ALA A 300 -7.72 -36.21 -10.71
N HIS A 301 -7.77 -35.12 -9.95
CA HIS A 301 -8.80 -34.89 -8.93
C HIS A 301 -10.21 -34.84 -9.55
N PHE A 302 -10.35 -34.15 -10.68
CA PHE A 302 -11.65 -33.98 -11.35
C PHE A 302 -12.08 -35.18 -12.20
N SER A 303 -11.24 -36.21 -12.32
CA SER A 303 -11.58 -37.46 -13.02
C SER A 303 -12.61 -38.30 -12.25
N GLY A 304 -12.69 -38.12 -10.92
CA GLY A 304 -13.53 -38.91 -10.03
C GLY A 304 -13.06 -40.35 -9.84
N THR A 305 -11.80 -40.68 -10.17
CA THR A 305 -11.28 -42.06 -10.08
C THR A 305 -10.90 -42.47 -8.66
N HIS A 306 -10.39 -41.55 -7.84
CA HIS A 306 -9.90 -41.83 -6.49
C HIS A 306 -10.59 -40.97 -5.43
N THR A 307 -10.79 -41.55 -4.25
CA THR A 307 -11.46 -40.88 -3.13
C THR A 307 -10.46 -40.44 -2.07
N LEU A 308 -10.81 -39.49 -1.20
CA LEU A 308 -9.96 -39.17 -0.04
C LEU A 308 -9.74 -40.41 0.84
N ARG A 309 -10.76 -41.28 0.96
CA ARG A 309 -10.67 -42.55 1.69
C ARG A 309 -9.57 -43.48 1.15
N SER A 310 -9.31 -43.49 -0.16
CA SER A 310 -8.29 -44.38 -0.76
C SER A 310 -6.85 -43.94 -0.50
N PHE A 311 -6.64 -42.74 0.05
CA PHE A 311 -5.30 -42.22 0.37
C PHE A 311 -4.97 -42.29 1.86
N LEU A 312 -5.89 -42.80 2.68
CA LEU A 312 -5.67 -42.92 4.11
C LEU A 312 -4.77 -44.13 4.41
N PRO A 313 -3.77 -43.99 5.31
CA PRO A 313 -3.01 -45.12 5.82
C PRO A 313 -3.90 -46.00 6.71
N TRP A 314 -3.37 -47.14 7.15
CA TRP A 314 -4.01 -47.91 8.22
C TRP A 314 -3.89 -47.17 9.56
N PHE A 315 -4.94 -47.28 10.39
CA PHE A 315 -5.01 -46.67 11.72
C PHE A 315 -5.21 -47.73 12.81
N ARG A 316 -4.60 -47.48 13.99
CA ARG A 316 -4.93 -48.16 15.25
C ARG A 316 -5.11 -47.13 16.35
N GLY A 317 -6.30 -47.10 16.94
CA GLY A 317 -6.72 -45.99 17.80
C GLY A 317 -6.60 -44.66 17.04
N ASN A 318 -5.74 -43.78 17.54
CA ASN A 318 -5.44 -42.47 16.95
C ASN A 318 -4.05 -42.40 16.26
N GLY A 319 -3.33 -43.53 16.23
CA GLY A 319 -2.06 -43.62 15.51
C GLY A 319 -2.24 -44.20 14.12
N PHE A 320 -1.26 -43.94 13.25
CA PHE A 320 -1.23 -44.45 11.88
C PHE A 320 -0.01 -45.36 11.68
N GLY A 321 -0.15 -46.38 10.83
CA GLY A 321 0.96 -47.28 10.49
C GLY A 321 1.90 -46.65 9.47
N LEU A 322 3.19 -46.58 9.81
CA LEU A 322 4.23 -46.17 8.86
C LEU A 322 4.36 -47.16 7.71
N GLY A 323 4.61 -46.68 6.50
CA GLY A 323 4.71 -47.48 5.27
C GLY A 323 3.40 -48.14 4.85
N THR A 324 2.25 -47.67 5.36
CA THR A 324 0.93 -48.23 5.02
C THR A 324 0.10 -47.32 4.11
N LEU A 325 0.70 -46.24 3.62
CA LEU A 325 0.06 -45.35 2.66
C LEU A 325 -0.20 -46.11 1.35
N PRO A 326 -1.45 -46.14 0.84
CA PRO A 326 -1.74 -46.90 -0.38
C PRO A 326 -1.12 -46.33 -1.65
N ASP A 327 -0.94 -45.00 -1.70
CA ASP A 327 -0.39 -44.27 -2.84
C ASP A 327 0.07 -42.86 -2.40
N SER A 328 1.39 -42.61 -2.44
CA SER A 328 2.00 -41.29 -2.13
C SER A 328 1.75 -40.21 -3.17
N THR A 329 1.30 -40.57 -4.37
CA THR A 329 0.98 -39.60 -5.42
C THR A 329 -0.44 -39.04 -5.31
N PHE A 330 -1.23 -39.53 -4.36
CA PHE A 330 -2.63 -39.17 -4.17
C PHE A 330 -3.47 -39.31 -5.44
N GLY A 331 -3.33 -40.46 -6.12
CA GLY A 331 -4.04 -40.76 -7.36
C GLY A 331 -3.45 -40.05 -8.57
N GLY A 332 -2.13 -39.79 -8.55
CA GLY A 332 -1.43 -39.00 -9.56
C GLY A 332 -1.72 -37.50 -9.49
N LEU A 333 -2.28 -37.00 -8.38
CA LEU A 333 -2.53 -35.58 -8.17
C LEU A 333 -1.22 -34.81 -7.97
N ILE A 334 -0.28 -35.39 -7.25
CA ILE A 334 1.02 -34.79 -6.92
C ILE A 334 2.11 -35.84 -7.17
N TYR A 335 3.12 -35.49 -7.95
CA TYR A 335 4.33 -36.28 -8.14
C TYR A 335 5.52 -35.58 -7.49
N GLY A 336 6.47 -36.36 -7.00
CA GLY A 336 7.63 -35.87 -6.27
C GLY A 336 7.74 -36.37 -4.82
N PRO A 337 6.67 -36.43 -4.00
CA PRO A 337 6.80 -36.94 -2.64
C PRO A 337 6.96 -38.47 -2.64
N THR A 338 7.88 -38.97 -1.81
CA THR A 338 8.02 -40.39 -1.49
C THR A 338 7.10 -40.76 -0.31
N ASP A 339 6.84 -42.05 -0.10
CA ASP A 339 6.07 -42.53 1.06
C ASP A 339 6.64 -42.01 2.38
N GLU A 340 7.97 -41.98 2.49
CA GLU A 340 8.70 -41.44 3.64
C GLU A 340 8.37 -39.96 3.89
N VAL A 341 8.36 -39.12 2.84
CA VAL A 341 8.04 -37.69 2.99
C VAL A 341 6.61 -37.48 3.49
N VAL A 342 5.66 -38.29 3.01
CA VAL A 342 4.27 -38.21 3.45
C VAL A 342 4.12 -38.69 4.89
N ASP A 343 4.77 -39.80 5.25
CA ASP A 343 4.75 -40.34 6.61
C ASP A 343 5.39 -39.37 7.62
N GLU A 344 6.49 -38.71 7.26
CA GLU A 344 7.11 -37.67 8.09
C GLU A 344 6.17 -36.48 8.30
N PHE A 345 5.41 -36.09 7.28
CA PHE A 345 4.40 -35.05 7.43
C PHE A 345 3.28 -35.49 8.39
N LEU A 346 2.75 -36.71 8.23
CA LEU A 346 1.71 -37.25 9.10
C LEU A 346 2.19 -37.41 10.55
N ALA A 347 3.44 -37.81 10.76
CA ALA A 347 4.05 -37.98 12.08
C ALA A 347 4.15 -36.69 12.90
N LYS A 348 4.00 -35.51 12.27
CA LYS A 348 3.89 -34.20 12.97
C LYS A 348 2.52 -33.99 13.62
N HIS A 349 1.50 -34.67 13.12
CA HIS A 349 0.10 -34.44 13.50
C HIS A 349 -0.56 -35.66 14.13
N LEU A 350 -0.07 -36.86 13.86
CA LEU A 350 -0.61 -38.13 14.30
C LEU A 350 0.50 -38.98 14.92
N LEU A 351 0.14 -39.88 15.84
CA LEU A 351 1.10 -40.79 16.47
C LEU A 351 1.58 -41.82 15.42
N PRO A 352 2.88 -41.83 15.04
CA PRO A 352 3.39 -42.84 14.12
C PRO A 352 3.54 -44.18 14.83
N ILE A 353 3.08 -45.25 14.19
CA ILE A 353 3.21 -46.63 14.68
C ILE A 353 4.23 -47.34 13.79
N PRO A 354 5.36 -47.83 14.34
CA PRO A 354 6.35 -48.57 13.55
C PRO A 354 5.73 -49.87 13.03
N THR A 355 6.06 -50.23 11.80
CA THR A 355 5.57 -51.45 11.15
C THR A 355 6.73 -52.33 10.70
N ILE A 356 6.55 -53.64 10.77
CA ILE A 356 7.50 -54.59 10.19
C ILE A 356 7.01 -54.90 8.78
N SER A 357 7.86 -54.63 7.79
CA SER A 357 7.54 -54.91 6.39
C SER A 357 7.44 -56.43 6.17
N PRO A 358 6.53 -56.89 5.29
CA PRO A 358 6.28 -58.32 5.10
C PRO A 358 7.44 -59.06 4.39
N VAL A 359 8.45 -58.32 3.92
CA VAL A 359 9.65 -58.87 3.27
C VAL A 359 10.60 -59.39 4.35
N PHE A 360 11.03 -60.64 4.23
CA PHE A 360 12.05 -61.23 5.12
C PHE A 360 13.05 -62.08 4.34
N SER A 361 14.26 -62.26 4.89
CA SER A 361 15.32 -63.10 4.32
C SER A 361 16.02 -63.92 5.40
N THR A 362 16.66 -65.03 4.98
CA THR A 362 17.50 -65.87 5.85
C THR A 362 18.96 -65.89 5.40
N LEU A 363 19.40 -64.86 4.68
CA LEU A 363 20.69 -64.84 4.01
C LEU A 363 21.84 -64.82 5.04
N GLY A 364 22.88 -65.62 4.82
CA GLY A 364 24.02 -65.72 5.76
C GLY A 364 23.69 -66.38 7.11
N GLY A 365 22.57 -67.11 7.22
CA GLY A 365 22.19 -67.81 8.46
C GLY A 365 21.52 -66.93 9.51
N GLN A 366 21.16 -65.69 9.16
CA GLN A 366 20.47 -64.74 10.03
C GLN A 366 19.06 -64.47 9.51
N PHE A 367 18.09 -64.27 10.41
CA PHE A 367 16.75 -63.85 10.00
C PHE A 367 16.68 -62.33 9.92
N GLN A 368 16.27 -61.80 8.77
CA GLN A 368 16.32 -60.36 8.50
C GLN A 368 14.98 -59.84 8.01
N PHE A 369 14.59 -58.65 8.45
CA PHE A 369 13.39 -57.97 7.97
C PHE A 369 13.53 -56.43 8.08
N PRO A 370 12.93 -55.65 7.17
CA PRO A 370 12.88 -54.21 7.28
C PRO A 370 11.78 -53.75 8.25
N ILE A 371 12.02 -52.63 8.89
CA ILE A 371 11.10 -51.95 9.80
C ILE A 371 10.89 -50.52 9.28
N ASN A 372 9.65 -50.10 9.10
CA ASN A 372 9.32 -48.72 8.80
C ASN A 372 9.21 -47.95 10.11
N VAL A 373 9.97 -46.87 10.22
CA VAL A 373 10.14 -46.06 11.44
C VAL A 373 10.02 -44.58 11.11
N ALA A 374 9.63 -43.76 12.08
CA ALA A 374 9.64 -42.32 11.90
C ALA A 374 11.02 -41.79 12.32
N LYS A 375 11.57 -40.90 11.49
CA LYS A 375 12.86 -40.27 11.75
C LYS A 375 12.87 -39.49 13.06
N GLY A 376 14.02 -39.43 13.72
CA GLY A 376 14.23 -38.63 14.93
C GLY A 376 13.70 -39.30 16.20
N ARG A 377 13.44 -40.61 16.17
CA ARG A 377 12.82 -41.35 17.27
C ARG A 377 13.64 -42.56 17.70
N GLY A 378 13.50 -42.91 18.98
CA GLY A 378 14.13 -44.05 19.62
C GLY A 378 13.24 -45.29 19.60
N TYR A 379 13.78 -46.42 19.16
CA TYR A 379 13.04 -47.67 19.05
C TYR A 379 13.73 -48.83 19.76
N VAL A 380 12.92 -49.73 20.31
CA VAL A 380 13.38 -51.00 20.88
C VAL A 380 12.72 -52.15 20.15
N ILE A 381 13.53 -53.09 19.71
CA ILE A 381 13.08 -54.38 19.18
C ILE A 381 12.99 -55.34 20.36
N GLN A 382 11.80 -55.87 20.56
CA GLN A 382 11.53 -56.88 21.57
C GLN A 382 11.31 -58.23 20.92
N VAL A 383 11.78 -59.27 21.59
CA VAL A 383 11.60 -60.66 21.16
C VAL A 383 10.79 -61.45 22.16
N SER A 384 10.09 -62.47 21.68
CA SER A 384 9.33 -63.41 22.51
C SER A 384 9.37 -64.81 21.90
N THR A 385 9.21 -65.83 22.74
CA THR A 385 9.06 -67.23 22.31
C THR A 385 7.61 -67.73 22.45
N ASN A 386 6.73 -66.98 23.11
CA ASN A 386 5.36 -67.40 23.45
C ASN A 386 4.28 -66.31 23.28
N LEU A 387 4.64 -65.11 22.79
CA LEU A 387 3.79 -63.91 22.66
C LEU A 387 3.32 -63.27 23.99
N LEU A 388 3.57 -63.89 25.13
CA LEU A 388 3.21 -63.39 26.45
C LEU A 388 4.38 -62.62 27.07
N ASP A 389 5.55 -63.25 27.09
CA ASP A 389 6.76 -62.72 27.72
C ASP A 389 7.64 -62.06 26.66
N TRP A 390 7.90 -60.76 26.84
CA TRP A 390 8.68 -59.94 25.92
C TRP A 390 9.93 -59.39 26.61
N SER A 391 11.08 -59.50 25.97
CA SER A 391 12.33 -58.89 26.44
C SER A 391 12.91 -57.95 25.39
N ASP A 392 13.58 -56.90 25.85
CA ASP A 392 14.34 -55.98 25.00
C ASP A 392 15.54 -56.75 24.42
N TYR A 393 15.69 -56.72 23.08
CA TYR A 393 16.76 -57.41 22.37
C TYR A 393 17.80 -56.43 21.83
N SER A 394 17.35 -55.36 21.18
CA SER A 394 18.22 -54.30 20.67
C SER A 394 17.48 -52.97 20.65
N ALA A 395 18.21 -51.89 20.87
CA ALA A 395 17.71 -50.52 20.78
C ALA A 395 18.48 -49.75 19.71
N PHE A 396 17.78 -48.89 18.98
CA PHE A 396 18.36 -48.07 17.92
C PHE A 396 17.60 -46.75 17.81
N PHE A 397 18.26 -45.75 17.24
CA PHE A 397 17.64 -44.48 16.90
C PHE A 397 17.43 -44.39 15.39
N ALA A 398 16.26 -43.96 14.95
CA ALA A 398 15.92 -43.85 13.53
C ALA A 398 16.43 -42.55 12.93
N PHE A 399 17.30 -42.65 11.93
CA PHE A 399 17.82 -41.50 11.17
C PHE A 399 17.11 -41.31 9.82
N ASP A 400 16.49 -42.37 9.33
CA ASP A 400 15.78 -42.48 8.06
C ASP A 400 14.46 -43.24 8.31
N GLY A 401 13.56 -43.24 7.32
CA GLY A 401 12.24 -43.89 7.39
C GLY A 401 12.27 -45.43 7.47
N GLY A 402 13.45 -46.05 7.38
CA GLY A 402 13.63 -47.50 7.37
C GLY A 402 14.79 -47.98 8.23
N TYR A 403 14.62 -49.15 8.84
CA TYR A 403 15.67 -49.84 9.59
C TYR A 403 15.72 -51.33 9.22
N SER A 404 16.89 -51.82 8.83
CA SER A 404 17.11 -53.24 8.51
C SER A 404 17.56 -53.99 9.75
N PHE A 405 16.67 -54.81 10.31
CA PHE A 405 17.01 -55.65 11.45
C PHE A 405 17.50 -57.03 11.01
N ALA A 406 18.49 -57.56 11.72
CA ALA A 406 19.02 -58.90 11.55
C ALA A 406 19.18 -59.61 12.89
N ASP A 407 18.67 -60.83 12.98
CA ASP A 407 18.79 -61.70 14.15
C ASP A 407 19.66 -62.93 13.82
N PRO A 408 20.90 -62.99 14.34
CA PRO A 408 21.78 -64.13 14.11
C PRO A 408 21.45 -65.35 14.97
N ASN A 409 20.58 -65.22 15.99
CA ASN A 409 20.36 -66.25 17.01
C ASN A 409 19.11 -67.09 16.74
N THR A 410 18.52 -67.03 15.55
CA THR A 410 17.24 -67.69 15.25
C THR A 410 17.30 -69.21 15.25
N ALA A 411 18.45 -69.79 14.91
CA ALA A 411 18.63 -71.25 14.91
C ALA A 411 18.46 -71.91 16.29
N ALA A 412 18.55 -71.14 17.38
CA ALA A 412 18.41 -71.63 18.74
C ALA A 412 16.95 -71.79 19.21
N PHE A 413 15.96 -71.34 18.43
CA PHE A 413 14.56 -71.28 18.85
C PHE A 413 13.62 -71.91 17.81
N SER A 414 12.67 -72.75 18.26
CA SER A 414 11.66 -73.35 17.38
C SER A 414 10.58 -72.35 16.93
N ARG A 415 10.35 -71.30 17.72
CA ARG A 415 9.48 -70.15 17.41
C ARG A 415 10.08 -68.89 18.01
N ARG A 416 10.07 -67.80 17.24
CA ARG A 416 10.52 -66.48 17.68
C ARG A 416 9.60 -65.42 17.10
N PHE A 417 9.13 -64.54 17.96
CA PHE A 417 8.22 -63.44 17.65
C PHE A 417 8.94 -62.11 17.89
N TYR A 418 8.60 -61.11 17.08
CA TYR A 418 9.22 -59.79 17.11
C TYR A 418 8.13 -58.72 17.22
N ARG A 419 8.43 -57.65 17.95
CA ARG A 419 7.68 -56.40 17.88
C ARG A 419 8.63 -55.22 18.04
N VAL A 420 8.25 -54.10 17.47
CA VAL A 420 9.00 -52.85 17.56
C VAL A 420 8.19 -51.88 18.38
N VAL A 421 8.83 -51.23 19.33
CA VAL A 421 8.18 -50.30 20.26
C VAL A 421 8.91 -48.96 20.18
N ASP A 422 8.14 -47.89 19.99
CA ASP A 422 8.65 -46.53 20.17
C ASP A 422 8.93 -46.32 21.67
N ARG A 423 10.18 -46.02 21.99
CA ARG A 423 10.68 -45.74 23.34
C ARG A 423 11.41 -44.40 23.38
N THR A 424 11.05 -43.47 22.49
CA THR A 424 11.58 -42.10 22.53
C THR A 424 11.34 -41.48 23.91
N GLY A 425 12.40 -41.00 24.57
CA GLY A 425 12.36 -40.47 25.93
C GLY A 425 12.45 -41.52 27.06
N ASN A 426 12.55 -42.81 26.72
CA ASN A 426 12.76 -43.91 27.66
C ASN A 426 13.57 -45.06 27.02
N MET A 427 14.63 -44.71 26.29
CA MET A 427 15.57 -45.68 25.70
C MET A 427 16.44 -46.33 26.79
N PRO A 428 16.83 -47.62 26.63
CA PRO A 428 17.86 -48.22 27.47
C PRO A 428 19.23 -47.54 27.22
N PRO A 429 20.21 -47.64 28.14
CA PRO A 429 21.54 -47.08 27.90
C PRO A 429 22.20 -47.61 26.62
N PRO A 430 22.91 -46.77 25.85
CA PRO A 430 23.55 -47.16 24.60
C PRO A 430 24.65 -48.20 24.82
N ALA A 431 24.85 -49.10 23.86
CA ALA A 431 25.84 -50.17 23.97
C ALA A 431 27.28 -49.63 24.09
N ASN A 432 27.54 -48.45 23.51
CA ASN A 432 28.83 -47.76 23.52
C ASN A 432 28.85 -46.56 24.49
N ASP A 433 28.03 -46.62 25.54
CA ASP A 433 28.00 -45.66 26.65
C ASP A 433 29.35 -45.60 27.37
N ALA A 434 29.81 -46.72 27.93
CA ALA A 434 31.09 -46.78 28.63
C ALA A 434 32.28 -46.79 27.64
N PHE A 435 33.37 -46.09 27.97
CA PHE A 435 34.63 -46.08 27.22
C PHE A 435 35.19 -47.49 26.96
N ALA A 436 34.99 -48.41 27.93
CA ALA A 436 35.39 -49.81 27.79
C ALA A 436 34.67 -50.53 26.63
N ASN A 437 33.44 -50.12 26.31
CA ASN A 437 32.56 -50.72 25.30
C ASN A 437 32.49 -49.90 24.00
N ARG A 438 33.39 -48.92 23.83
CA ARG A 438 33.44 -48.07 22.64
C ARG A 438 33.36 -48.86 21.34
N ALA A 439 32.52 -48.40 20.43
CA ALA A 439 32.25 -49.09 19.18
C ALA A 439 33.37 -48.87 18.15
N LEU A 440 33.70 -49.90 17.37
CA LEU A 440 34.73 -49.83 16.33
C LEU A 440 34.19 -49.15 15.07
N ILE A 441 34.91 -48.17 14.56
CA ILE A 441 34.73 -47.63 13.20
C ILE A 441 35.71 -48.37 12.30
N SER A 442 35.18 -49.17 11.38
CA SER A 442 35.97 -50.13 10.59
C SER A 442 36.78 -49.48 9.46
N ASN A 443 36.32 -48.37 8.90
CA ASN A 443 37.01 -47.64 7.83
C ASN A 443 36.52 -46.19 7.73
N MET A 444 37.16 -45.37 6.89
CA MET A 444 36.60 -44.07 6.46
C MET A 444 35.34 -44.27 5.63
N ASN A 445 34.48 -43.25 5.59
CA ASN A 445 33.24 -43.18 4.80
C ASN A 445 32.22 -44.28 5.12
N VAL A 446 32.36 -44.91 6.29
CA VAL A 446 31.39 -45.87 6.83
C VAL A 446 30.63 -45.18 7.97
N PRO A 447 29.33 -44.88 7.81
CA PRO A 447 28.53 -44.34 8.89
C PRO A 447 28.33 -45.38 9.99
N VAL A 448 28.56 -44.94 11.23
CA VAL A 448 28.20 -45.70 12.43
C VAL A 448 27.11 -44.95 13.20
N TYR A 449 26.29 -45.72 13.92
CA TYR A 449 25.10 -45.19 14.57
C TYR A 449 25.13 -45.50 16.07
N GLY A 450 24.59 -44.57 16.86
CA GLY A 450 24.40 -44.66 18.29
C GLY A 450 23.36 -43.63 18.74
N TYR A 451 23.26 -43.38 20.04
CA TYR A 451 22.40 -42.36 20.63
C TYR A 451 22.93 -41.97 22.01
N THR A 452 22.60 -40.76 22.48
CA THR A 452 22.98 -40.25 23.81
C THR A 452 21.88 -40.42 24.86
N GLU A 453 20.67 -40.78 24.45
CA GLU A 453 19.56 -40.96 25.38
C GLU A 453 19.87 -42.06 26.41
N SER A 454 19.79 -41.72 27.70
CA SER A 454 20.18 -42.59 28.83
C SER A 454 21.67 -42.99 28.88
N ALA A 455 22.55 -42.29 28.16
CA ALA A 455 24.00 -42.43 28.35
C ALA A 455 24.44 -41.83 29.70
N SER A 456 25.49 -42.38 30.27
CA SER A 456 26.05 -42.00 31.57
C SER A 456 27.35 -41.22 31.42
N LEU A 457 27.71 -40.47 32.48
CA LEU A 457 29.00 -39.79 32.58
C LEU A 457 29.94 -40.62 33.46
N GLU A 458 31.08 -41.05 32.92
CA GLU A 458 32.11 -41.75 33.69
C GLU A 458 32.97 -40.75 34.49
N SER A 459 33.41 -41.13 35.69
CA SER A 459 34.11 -40.24 36.64
C SER A 459 35.40 -39.54 36.15
N ALA A 460 35.98 -39.99 35.05
CA ALA A 460 37.19 -39.41 34.44
C ALA A 460 36.91 -38.69 33.11
N GLU A 461 35.65 -38.52 32.72
CA GLU A 461 35.25 -37.74 31.55
C GLU A 461 35.27 -36.24 31.88
N THR A 462 35.93 -35.45 31.02
CA THR A 462 36.08 -34.00 31.24
C THR A 462 34.82 -33.24 30.84
N ASN A 463 34.17 -32.57 31.80
CA ASN A 463 32.99 -31.72 31.56
C ASN A 463 33.42 -30.25 31.32
N ARG A 464 32.88 -29.59 30.29
CA ARG A 464 32.96 -28.13 30.13
C ARG A 464 31.59 -27.56 29.74
N VAL A 465 30.91 -26.98 30.74
CA VAL A 465 29.85 -25.96 30.67
C VAL A 465 28.55 -26.34 29.93
N GLN A 466 27.44 -26.37 30.68
CA GLN A 466 26.04 -26.52 30.26
C GLN A 466 25.79 -27.54 29.13
N GLY A 467 25.68 -28.83 29.51
CA GLY A 467 25.06 -29.85 28.66
C GLY A 467 25.87 -31.12 28.42
N ILE A 468 27.14 -31.17 28.81
CA ILE A 468 27.96 -32.39 28.65
C ILE A 468 27.73 -33.33 29.84
N GLY A 469 27.28 -34.56 29.55
CA GLY A 469 26.83 -35.53 30.55
C GLY A 469 26.44 -36.91 30.02
N HIS A 470 26.19 -37.05 28.73
CA HIS A 470 25.63 -38.25 28.12
C HIS A 470 26.50 -38.69 26.92
N THR A 471 27.76 -39.01 27.20
CA THR A 471 28.78 -39.25 26.16
C THR A 471 28.71 -40.66 25.61
N VAL A 472 28.89 -40.81 24.30
CA VAL A 472 29.07 -42.10 23.64
C VAL A 472 30.40 -42.18 22.91
N TRP A 473 31.00 -43.39 22.91
CA TRP A 473 32.37 -43.59 22.50
C TRP A 473 32.53 -44.46 21.25
N TRP A 474 33.49 -44.07 20.41
CA TRP A 474 33.99 -44.85 19.29
C TRP A 474 35.52 -44.91 19.29
N THR A 475 36.05 -45.95 18.64
CA THR A 475 37.48 -46.12 18.38
C THR A 475 37.71 -46.28 16.88
N TRP A 476 38.75 -45.62 16.36
CA TRP A 476 39.10 -45.65 14.94
C TRP A 476 40.61 -45.66 14.75
N THR A 477 41.13 -46.61 13.96
CA THR A 477 42.54 -46.60 13.55
C THR A 477 42.64 -46.03 12.15
N SER A 478 43.38 -44.92 12.01
CA SER A 478 43.42 -44.22 10.72
C SER A 478 44.18 -45.03 9.66
N PRO A 479 43.62 -45.20 8.45
CA PRO A 479 44.33 -45.82 7.33
C PRO A 479 45.20 -44.82 6.55
N VAL A 480 45.15 -43.52 6.87
CA VAL A 480 45.72 -42.44 6.03
C VAL A 480 46.46 -41.38 6.86
N SER A 481 47.38 -40.66 6.23
CA SER A 481 48.10 -39.52 6.84
C SER A 481 47.73 -38.19 6.16
N VAL A 482 46.48 -37.75 6.32
CA VAL A 482 45.91 -36.55 5.68
C VAL A 482 44.99 -35.80 6.65
N GLU A 483 44.54 -34.60 6.27
CA GLU A 483 43.43 -33.95 6.96
C GLU A 483 42.14 -34.77 6.79
N VAL A 484 41.46 -35.03 7.90
CA VAL A 484 40.16 -35.71 7.96
C VAL A 484 39.19 -34.86 8.77
N ALA A 485 37.90 -35.09 8.56
CA ALA A 485 36.82 -34.54 9.32
C ALA A 485 36.04 -35.66 10.02
N VAL A 486 35.77 -35.50 11.31
CA VAL A 486 34.81 -36.31 12.05
C VAL A 486 33.51 -35.52 12.10
N LEU A 487 32.44 -36.14 11.63
CA LEU A 487 31.11 -35.57 11.53
C LEU A 487 30.15 -36.33 12.42
N ALA A 488 29.36 -35.61 13.20
CA ALA A 488 28.27 -36.14 13.98
C ALA A 488 26.96 -35.48 13.53
N SER A 489 25.99 -36.28 13.10
CA SER A 489 24.68 -35.80 12.65
C SER A 489 23.53 -36.49 13.41
N GLY A 490 22.36 -35.84 13.45
CA GLY A 490 21.13 -36.32 14.10
C GLY A 490 20.20 -35.15 14.44
N GLY A 491 19.22 -35.35 15.35
CA GLY A 491 18.12 -34.40 15.63
C GLY A 491 18.51 -32.91 15.76
N ASP A 492 19.51 -32.60 16.60
CA ASP A 492 20.04 -31.24 16.81
C ASP A 492 21.44 -31.01 16.19
N ASN A 493 21.73 -29.73 15.86
CA ASN A 493 23.00 -29.27 15.27
C ASN A 493 24.14 -29.05 16.29
N CYS A 494 23.85 -29.06 17.60
CA CYS A 494 24.85 -28.87 18.66
C CYS A 494 25.34 -30.24 19.16
N ARG A 495 26.47 -30.69 18.62
CA ARG A 495 27.06 -32.01 18.87
C ARG A 495 28.55 -31.87 19.14
N PRO A 496 28.97 -31.67 20.39
CA PRO A 496 30.37 -31.57 20.70
C PRO A 496 31.09 -32.86 20.33
N ILE A 497 32.18 -32.73 19.56
CA ILE A 497 33.04 -33.85 19.18
C ILE A 497 34.41 -33.63 19.83
N ARG A 498 34.95 -34.68 20.43
CA ARG A 498 36.30 -34.70 20.98
C ARG A 498 37.05 -35.89 20.42
N VAL A 499 38.28 -35.65 19.98
CA VAL A 499 39.16 -36.69 19.42
C VAL A 499 40.40 -36.78 20.30
N PHE A 500 40.74 -38.00 20.73
CA PHE A 500 41.86 -38.29 21.61
C PHE A 500 42.75 -39.39 21.03
N THR A 501 43.97 -39.50 21.55
CA THR A 501 44.79 -40.73 21.49
C THR A 501 44.93 -41.31 22.89
N GLY A 502 45.19 -42.61 23.00
CA GLY A 502 45.31 -43.33 24.27
C GLY A 502 44.43 -44.58 24.33
N VAL A 503 44.62 -45.38 25.38
CA VAL A 503 43.97 -46.69 25.56
C VAL A 503 43.13 -46.80 26.84
N SER A 504 43.16 -45.79 27.70
CA SER A 504 42.39 -45.73 28.95
C SER A 504 41.90 -44.32 29.20
N LEU A 505 40.74 -44.17 29.84
CA LEU A 505 40.07 -42.89 30.06
C LEU A 505 40.96 -41.86 30.78
N ASN A 506 41.70 -42.29 31.82
CA ASN A 506 42.64 -41.43 32.56
C ASN A 506 43.96 -41.12 31.81
N GLY A 507 44.20 -41.78 30.67
CA GLY A 507 45.42 -41.64 29.86
C GLY A 507 45.18 -41.06 28.47
N LEU A 508 44.04 -40.41 28.25
CA LEU A 508 43.71 -39.80 26.97
C LEU A 508 44.47 -38.48 26.76
N THR A 509 44.95 -38.26 25.54
CA THR A 509 45.55 -36.99 25.10
C THR A 509 44.68 -36.41 23.99
N GLN A 510 44.16 -35.19 24.18
CA GLN A 510 43.28 -34.53 23.21
C GLN A 510 44.04 -34.12 21.94
N VAL A 511 43.50 -34.52 20.78
CA VAL A 511 44.02 -34.20 19.45
C VAL A 511 43.25 -33.03 18.84
N ALA A 512 41.91 -33.07 18.93
CA ALA A 512 41.04 -32.06 18.34
C ALA A 512 39.71 -31.98 19.07
N THR A 513 39.05 -30.83 18.94
CA THR A 513 37.77 -30.53 19.60
C THR A 513 36.93 -29.60 18.74
N SER A 514 35.62 -29.78 18.76
CA SER A 514 34.64 -28.84 18.21
C SER A 514 33.39 -28.85 19.07
N ASP A 515 32.79 -27.69 19.30
CA ASP A 515 31.47 -27.58 19.95
C ASP A 515 30.31 -27.69 18.93
N TYR A 516 30.65 -27.93 17.66
CA TYR A 516 29.73 -28.11 16.56
C TYR A 516 29.83 -29.54 16.00
N ASN A 517 28.91 -29.87 15.09
CA ASN A 517 28.75 -31.15 14.42
C ASN A 517 29.94 -31.65 13.56
N GLN A 518 31.03 -30.90 13.47
CA GLN A 518 32.22 -31.26 12.70
C GLN A 518 33.50 -30.82 13.42
N VAL A 519 34.51 -31.69 13.43
CA VAL A 519 35.89 -31.37 13.83
C VAL A 519 36.88 -31.86 12.78
N ARG A 520 37.87 -31.04 12.42
CA ARG A 520 38.94 -31.38 11.47
C ARG A 520 40.27 -31.54 12.19
N PHE A 521 41.08 -32.51 11.76
CA PHE A 521 42.44 -32.68 12.24
C PHE A 521 43.28 -33.49 11.24
N THR A 522 44.60 -33.40 11.36
CA THR A 522 45.52 -34.23 10.57
C THR A 522 45.68 -35.60 11.23
N ALA A 523 45.08 -36.63 10.61
CA ALA A 523 45.25 -38.01 11.06
C ALA A 523 46.61 -38.57 10.60
N GLN A 524 47.09 -39.61 11.30
CA GLN A 524 48.29 -40.35 10.96
C GLN A 524 47.98 -41.83 10.78
N ALA A 525 48.43 -42.41 9.67
CA ALA A 525 48.18 -43.81 9.36
C ALA A 525 48.73 -44.72 10.47
N GLY A 526 47.92 -45.68 10.92
CA GLY A 526 48.25 -46.63 11.98
C GLY A 526 48.01 -46.11 13.42
N VAL A 527 47.70 -44.84 13.61
CA VAL A 527 47.36 -44.29 14.93
C VAL A 527 45.88 -44.54 15.24
N THR A 528 45.60 -45.01 16.46
CA THR A 528 44.24 -45.19 16.97
C THR A 528 43.76 -43.95 17.71
N TYR A 529 42.62 -43.43 17.27
CA TYR A 529 41.90 -42.31 17.84
C TYR A 529 40.66 -42.79 18.60
N GLN A 530 40.41 -42.18 19.76
CA GLN A 530 39.18 -42.35 20.54
C GLN A 530 38.30 -41.12 20.31
N ILE A 531 37.05 -41.33 19.94
CA ILE A 531 36.11 -40.27 19.57
C ILE A 531 34.95 -40.30 20.55
N ALA A 532 34.76 -39.18 21.24
CA ALA A 532 33.62 -38.94 22.11
C ALA A 532 32.66 -37.97 21.42
N VAL A 533 31.37 -38.28 21.44
CA VAL A 533 30.30 -37.40 20.98
C VAL A 533 29.27 -37.24 22.09
N ASP A 534 28.79 -36.01 22.25
CA ASP A 534 27.71 -35.65 23.16
C ASP A 534 26.65 -34.80 22.42
N THR A 535 25.57 -34.45 23.11
CA THR A 535 24.47 -33.60 22.67
C THR A 535 24.22 -32.50 23.70
N CYS A 536 24.09 -31.24 23.26
CA CYS A 536 24.07 -30.11 24.19
C CYS A 536 22.76 -29.96 24.99
N TRP A 537 21.61 -30.04 24.32
CA TRP A 537 20.31 -29.63 24.87
C TRP A 537 19.24 -30.72 24.83
N GLN A 538 19.31 -31.61 23.84
CA GLN A 538 18.41 -32.75 23.69
C GLN A 538 19.23 -33.99 23.35
N ASP A 539 19.05 -35.03 24.16
CA ASP A 539 19.57 -36.34 23.82
C ASP A 539 18.90 -36.87 22.54
N GLY A 540 19.63 -37.71 21.82
CA GLY A 540 19.06 -38.36 20.64
C GLY A 540 20.10 -39.15 19.86
N GLY A 541 19.73 -39.55 18.64
CA GLY A 541 20.62 -40.33 17.78
C GLY A 541 21.89 -39.60 17.43
N VAL A 542 23.01 -40.33 17.38
CA VAL A 542 24.29 -39.93 16.81
C VAL A 542 24.61 -40.79 15.58
N LYS A 543 24.66 -40.17 14.41
CA LYS A 543 25.25 -40.76 13.19
C LYS A 543 26.63 -40.15 12.99
N LEU A 544 27.67 -40.96 13.12
CA LEU A 544 29.06 -40.53 13.02
C LEU A 544 29.70 -41.04 11.73
N VAL A 545 30.40 -40.15 11.02
CA VAL A 545 31.18 -40.47 9.81
C VAL A 545 32.55 -39.80 9.90
N ILE A 546 33.59 -40.51 9.44
CA ILE A 546 34.93 -39.93 9.25
C ILE A 546 35.20 -39.91 7.75
N THR A 547 35.43 -38.72 7.19
CA THR A 547 35.64 -38.46 5.76
C THR A 547 36.78 -37.47 5.55
N ARG A 548 37.22 -37.25 4.31
CA ARG A 548 38.10 -36.13 3.98
C ARG A 548 37.24 -34.91 3.65
N PRO A 549 37.68 -33.69 4.00
CA PRO A 549 36.89 -32.50 3.72
C PRO A 549 36.85 -32.18 2.22
N PRO A 550 35.71 -31.68 1.70
CA PRO A 550 35.63 -31.23 0.33
C PRO A 550 36.45 -29.96 0.12
N VAL A 551 36.83 -29.73 -1.14
CA VAL A 551 37.53 -28.52 -1.59
C VAL A 551 36.53 -27.66 -2.36
N LEU A 552 36.38 -26.40 -1.95
CA LEU A 552 35.54 -25.40 -2.62
C LEU A 552 36.41 -24.31 -3.21
N VAL A 553 36.16 -23.96 -4.47
CA VAL A 553 36.83 -22.87 -5.20
C VAL A 553 35.77 -21.94 -5.79
N VAL A 554 35.75 -20.69 -5.33
CA VAL A 554 34.88 -19.65 -5.88
C VAL A 554 35.65 -18.79 -6.87
N ASN A 555 35.22 -18.82 -8.13
CA ASN A 555 35.87 -18.12 -9.25
C ASN A 555 35.35 -16.69 -9.40
N SER A 556 34.04 -16.48 -9.20
CA SER A 556 33.39 -15.18 -9.37
C SER A 556 32.13 -15.08 -8.48
N PRO A 557 31.81 -13.89 -7.93
CA PRO A 557 32.63 -12.67 -7.98
C PRO A 557 33.86 -12.77 -7.07
N SER A 558 34.90 -11.98 -7.38
CA SER A 558 36.02 -11.80 -6.46
C SER A 558 35.56 -11.04 -5.22
N ASP A 559 36.19 -11.32 -4.08
CA ASP A 559 35.88 -10.58 -2.85
C ASP A 559 36.21 -9.09 -3.02
N GLY A 560 35.31 -8.21 -2.57
CA GLY A 560 35.40 -6.76 -2.74
C GLY A 560 35.10 -6.23 -4.14
N ALA A 561 34.61 -7.05 -5.08
CA ALA A 561 34.31 -6.60 -6.44
C ALA A 561 33.25 -5.47 -6.45
N THR A 562 33.42 -4.51 -7.38
CA THR A 562 32.52 -3.36 -7.55
C THR A 562 31.90 -3.33 -8.94
N PHE A 563 30.58 -3.09 -9.02
CA PHE A 563 29.80 -3.07 -10.27
C PHE A 563 28.87 -1.84 -10.32
N TYR A 564 28.16 -1.63 -11.44
CA TYR A 564 27.14 -0.58 -11.59
C TYR A 564 25.75 -1.16 -11.84
N SER A 565 24.73 -0.59 -11.20
CA SER A 565 23.33 -1.01 -11.25
C SER A 565 22.63 -0.57 -12.55
N PRO A 566 21.73 -1.38 -13.13
CA PRO A 566 21.49 -2.78 -12.79
C PRO A 566 22.69 -3.63 -13.20
N ALA A 567 23.28 -4.36 -12.26
CA ALA A 567 24.43 -5.21 -12.56
C ALA A 567 23.95 -6.59 -13.02
N ASN A 568 24.65 -7.14 -14.01
CA ASN A 568 24.51 -8.54 -14.41
C ASN A 568 25.81 -9.24 -14.06
N LEU A 569 25.77 -10.03 -13.00
CA LEU A 569 26.93 -10.69 -12.40
C LEU A 569 26.92 -12.16 -12.77
N LEU A 570 28.10 -12.76 -12.89
CA LEU A 570 28.22 -14.21 -12.95
C LEU A 570 28.71 -14.72 -11.60
N VAL A 571 27.92 -15.56 -10.95
CA VAL A 571 28.30 -16.26 -9.72
C VAL A 571 28.76 -17.67 -10.11
N SER A 572 30.05 -17.95 -9.99
CA SER A 572 30.64 -19.20 -10.49
C SER A 572 31.74 -19.76 -9.59
N GLY A 573 31.88 -21.07 -9.65
CA GLY A 573 32.82 -21.83 -8.85
C GLY A 573 32.66 -23.33 -9.05
N SER A 574 33.46 -24.09 -8.31
CA SER A 574 33.45 -25.54 -8.34
C SER A 574 33.81 -26.10 -6.98
N ALA A 575 33.32 -27.30 -6.69
CA ALA A 575 33.75 -28.09 -5.56
C ALA A 575 34.17 -29.48 -6.02
N SER A 576 35.08 -30.10 -5.28
CA SER A 576 35.54 -31.47 -5.49
C SER A 576 35.75 -32.15 -4.16
N ASP A 577 35.36 -33.40 -4.06
CA ASP A 577 35.56 -34.18 -2.85
C ASP A 577 36.62 -35.27 -3.05
N PRO A 578 37.63 -35.40 -2.17
CA PRO A 578 38.73 -36.34 -2.39
C PRO A 578 38.41 -37.82 -2.17
N ASP A 579 37.32 -38.16 -1.49
CA ASP A 579 36.98 -39.54 -1.11
C ASP A 579 35.49 -39.91 -1.26
N GLY A 580 34.72 -39.02 -1.86
CA GLY A 580 33.32 -39.21 -2.21
C GLY A 580 32.87 -38.28 -3.34
N LEU A 581 31.64 -37.80 -3.23
CA LEU A 581 31.01 -36.90 -4.20
C LEU A 581 30.58 -35.62 -3.51
N ILE A 582 30.48 -34.52 -4.26
CA ILE A 582 29.80 -33.33 -3.75
C ILE A 582 28.31 -33.61 -3.75
N GLY A 583 27.70 -33.66 -2.56
CA GLY A 583 26.27 -33.82 -2.41
C GLY A 583 25.51 -32.54 -2.81
N GLN A 584 26.00 -31.38 -2.38
CA GLN A 584 25.37 -30.10 -2.69
C GLN A 584 26.33 -28.92 -2.57
N ILE A 585 26.18 -27.91 -3.42
CA ILE A 585 26.71 -26.57 -3.23
C ILE A 585 25.54 -25.62 -2.94
N ARG A 586 25.64 -24.82 -1.88
CA ARG A 586 24.70 -23.75 -1.52
C ARG A 586 25.40 -22.41 -1.54
N ILE A 587 24.67 -21.39 -1.95
CA ILE A 587 25.01 -19.98 -1.78
C ILE A 587 23.90 -19.39 -0.94
N LEU A 588 24.27 -18.73 0.15
CA LEU A 588 23.35 -18.14 1.12
C LEU A 588 23.64 -16.64 1.27
N GLY A 589 22.69 -15.90 1.84
CA GLY A 589 22.80 -14.47 2.08
C GLY A 589 21.92 -13.69 1.10
N ASP A 590 22.51 -12.73 0.40
CA ASP A 590 21.76 -11.86 -0.52
C ASP A 590 21.43 -12.51 -1.88
N PHE A 591 22.07 -13.64 -2.19
CA PHE A 591 21.75 -14.48 -3.34
C PHE A 591 21.67 -15.93 -2.85
N ASN A 592 20.48 -16.52 -2.96
CA ASN A 592 20.24 -17.89 -2.53
C ASN A 592 20.18 -18.82 -3.73
N PHE A 593 21.05 -19.82 -3.74
CA PHE A 593 21.13 -20.80 -4.81
C PHE A 593 21.57 -22.15 -4.23
N ALA A 594 21.10 -23.23 -4.82
CA ALA A 594 21.54 -24.58 -4.49
C ALA A 594 21.65 -25.44 -5.75
N THR A 595 22.68 -26.28 -5.81
CA THR A 595 22.85 -27.26 -6.90
C THR A 595 23.50 -28.53 -6.37
N ALA A 596 23.15 -29.67 -6.96
CA ALA A 596 23.84 -30.95 -6.76
C ALA A 596 25.02 -31.13 -7.74
N ALA A 597 25.24 -30.19 -8.66
CA ALA A 597 26.37 -30.24 -9.57
C ALA A 597 27.68 -29.82 -8.89
N ASN A 598 28.79 -30.45 -9.29
CA ASN A 598 30.14 -30.14 -8.78
C ASN A 598 30.67 -28.77 -9.23
N SER A 599 29.95 -28.07 -10.10
CA SER A 599 30.27 -26.72 -10.55
C SER A 599 29.01 -25.91 -10.74
N PHE A 600 29.11 -24.61 -10.53
CA PHE A 600 28.02 -23.66 -10.74
C PHE A 600 28.52 -22.47 -11.56
N SER A 601 27.63 -21.94 -12.40
CA SER A 601 27.87 -20.77 -13.21
C SER A 601 26.52 -20.12 -13.50
N ILE A 602 26.08 -19.25 -12.59
CA ILE A 602 24.71 -18.74 -12.55
C ILE A 602 24.73 -17.23 -12.76
N PRO A 603 23.94 -16.70 -13.71
CA PRO A 603 23.78 -15.27 -13.87
C PRO A 603 22.90 -14.71 -12.74
N TRP A 604 23.39 -13.72 -12.03
CA TRP A 604 22.62 -12.89 -11.11
C TRP A 604 22.34 -11.56 -11.81
N THR A 605 21.14 -11.41 -12.36
CA THR A 605 20.76 -10.30 -13.24
C THR A 605 19.99 -9.22 -12.50
N ASN A 606 20.01 -8.00 -13.07
CA ASN A 606 19.30 -6.84 -12.56
C ASN A 606 19.57 -6.53 -11.08
N VAL A 607 20.81 -6.77 -10.62
CA VAL A 607 21.19 -6.53 -9.22
C VAL A 607 21.16 -5.02 -8.97
N PRO A 608 20.32 -4.53 -8.03
CA PRO A 608 20.22 -3.11 -7.75
C PRO A 608 21.48 -2.57 -7.06
N GLY A 609 21.54 -1.26 -6.85
CA GLY A 609 22.60 -0.65 -6.04
C GLY A 609 22.54 -1.18 -4.60
N GLY A 610 23.68 -1.57 -4.03
CA GLY A 610 23.73 -2.16 -2.70
C GLY A 610 25.08 -2.79 -2.32
N TYR A 611 25.14 -3.29 -1.09
CA TYR A 611 26.21 -4.17 -0.60
C TYR A 611 25.63 -5.57 -0.45
N TYR A 612 26.35 -6.58 -0.94
CA TYR A 612 25.86 -7.94 -0.97
C TYR A 612 26.90 -8.91 -0.42
N ASN A 613 26.46 -9.81 0.45
CA ASN A 613 27.27 -10.84 1.07
C ASN A 613 26.79 -12.21 0.62
N LEU A 614 27.74 -13.00 0.13
CA LEU A 614 27.54 -14.32 -0.43
C LEU A 614 28.32 -15.33 0.42
N TYR A 615 27.60 -16.28 1.01
CA TYR A 615 28.17 -17.39 1.77
C TYR A 615 28.08 -18.66 0.95
N PHE A 616 29.22 -19.17 0.49
CA PHE A 616 29.31 -20.38 -0.31
C PHE A 616 29.58 -21.57 0.60
N VAL A 617 28.84 -22.65 0.41
CA VAL A 617 28.92 -23.87 1.22
C VAL A 617 28.91 -25.08 0.29
N ALA A 618 30.01 -25.84 0.23
CA ALA A 618 30.03 -27.14 -0.42
C ALA A 618 29.86 -28.23 0.65
N THR A 619 28.87 -29.09 0.50
CA THR A 619 28.61 -30.25 1.35
C THR A 619 28.88 -31.52 0.54
N ASP A 620 29.74 -32.40 1.02
CA ASP A 620 29.97 -33.72 0.40
C ASP A 620 28.81 -34.70 0.68
N ASP A 621 28.90 -35.93 0.17
CA ASP A 621 27.93 -37.00 0.37
C ASP A 621 27.95 -37.59 1.80
N ALA A 622 29.01 -37.34 2.57
CA ALA A 622 29.12 -37.65 3.98
C ALA A 622 28.54 -36.54 4.90
N GLY A 623 28.19 -35.38 4.35
CA GLY A 623 27.69 -34.21 5.06
C GLY A 623 28.76 -33.20 5.52
N CYS A 624 30.02 -33.40 5.16
CA CYS A 624 31.15 -32.51 5.46
C CYS A 624 31.09 -31.21 4.70
N GLN A 625 31.33 -30.09 5.38
CA GLN A 625 31.15 -28.77 4.78
C GLN A 625 32.45 -28.00 4.63
N ALA A 626 32.66 -27.42 3.45
CA ALA A 626 33.65 -26.38 3.17
C ALA A 626 32.95 -25.05 2.88
N TRP A 627 33.52 -23.95 3.37
CA TRP A 627 32.90 -22.62 3.35
C TRP A 627 33.80 -21.60 2.67
N ASP A 628 33.23 -20.66 1.93
CA ASP A 628 33.89 -19.46 1.42
C ASP A 628 32.94 -18.25 1.53
N TYR A 629 33.48 -17.05 1.57
CA TYR A 629 32.74 -15.80 1.75
C TYR A 629 33.17 -14.77 0.71
N ARG A 630 32.19 -14.06 0.14
CA ARG A 630 32.43 -12.92 -0.77
C ARG A 630 31.51 -11.76 -0.39
N SER A 631 32.08 -10.57 -0.30
CA SER A 631 31.34 -9.30 -0.21
C SER A 631 31.53 -8.50 -1.49
N ILE A 632 30.45 -8.02 -2.09
CA ILE A 632 30.50 -7.19 -3.31
C ILE A 632 29.70 -5.90 -3.14
N ARG A 633 30.03 -4.90 -3.95
CA ARG A 633 29.36 -3.60 -3.99
C ARG A 633 28.81 -3.31 -5.37
N VAL A 634 27.54 -2.92 -5.47
CA VAL A 634 26.93 -2.44 -6.71
C VAL A 634 26.59 -0.97 -6.52
N ARG A 635 27.20 -0.10 -7.32
CA ARG A 635 27.01 1.36 -7.31
C ARG A 635 25.84 1.74 -8.20
N SER A 636 25.12 2.81 -7.87
CA SER A 636 24.14 3.38 -8.80
C SER A 636 24.85 4.00 -10.01
N GLN A 637 24.21 3.99 -11.19
CA GLN A 637 24.79 4.57 -12.41
C GLN A 637 25.15 6.05 -12.23
N ASN A 638 24.35 6.76 -11.45
CA ASN A 638 24.50 8.18 -11.18
C ASN A 638 25.18 8.47 -9.84
N ASP A 639 25.95 7.52 -9.31
CA ASP A 639 26.79 7.72 -8.12
C ASP A 639 27.89 8.75 -8.40
N ASP A 640 28.58 8.63 -9.55
CA ASP A 640 29.61 9.59 -9.93
C ASP A 640 29.01 10.90 -10.51
N PHE A 641 29.50 12.06 -10.11
CA PHE A 641 29.09 13.40 -10.56
C PHE A 641 29.16 13.54 -12.09
N THR A 642 30.17 12.94 -12.71
CA THR A 642 30.32 12.92 -14.17
C THR A 642 29.21 12.14 -14.86
N ASN A 643 28.59 11.19 -14.16
CA ASN A 643 27.50 10.34 -14.63
C ASN A 643 26.12 10.84 -14.17
N ALA A 644 26.04 12.07 -13.64
CA ALA A 644 24.79 12.69 -13.23
C ALA A 644 23.73 12.55 -14.32
N THR A 645 22.62 11.87 -14.02
CA THR A 645 21.61 11.54 -15.03
C THR A 645 20.96 12.83 -15.58
N PRO A 646 20.97 13.06 -16.90
CA PRO A 646 20.37 14.26 -17.48
C PRO A 646 18.85 14.15 -17.45
N ILE A 647 18.20 15.19 -16.92
CA ILE A 647 16.74 15.31 -16.82
C ILE A 647 16.32 16.74 -17.19
N SER A 648 15.10 16.94 -17.68
CA SER A 648 14.65 18.27 -18.11
C SER A 648 13.17 18.53 -17.82
N GLY A 649 12.85 19.81 -17.63
CA GLY A 649 11.49 20.29 -17.38
C GLY A 649 10.99 20.09 -15.95
N ALA A 650 9.81 20.66 -15.67
CA ALA A 650 9.02 20.46 -14.47
C ALA A 650 7.54 20.77 -14.81
N PRO A 651 6.55 20.09 -14.19
CA PRO A 651 6.69 19.08 -13.13
C PRO A 651 7.27 17.75 -13.64
N LEU A 652 8.04 17.06 -12.79
CA LEU A 652 8.67 15.77 -13.12
C LEU A 652 8.93 14.96 -11.83
N ILE A 653 8.78 13.64 -11.89
CA ILE A 653 9.21 12.71 -10.83
C ILE A 653 10.33 11.83 -11.37
N VAL A 654 11.43 11.74 -10.64
CA VAL A 654 12.54 10.83 -10.95
C VAL A 654 12.87 9.99 -9.73
N THR A 655 13.41 8.79 -9.98
CA THR A 655 13.78 7.86 -8.93
C THR A 655 15.25 7.47 -9.06
N GLY A 656 15.84 7.10 -7.93
CA GLY A 656 17.21 6.60 -7.84
C GLY A 656 17.38 5.77 -6.58
N SER A 657 18.60 5.33 -6.29
CA SER A 657 18.93 4.67 -5.02
C SER A 657 20.33 5.06 -4.63
N ASN A 658 20.53 5.44 -3.37
CA ASN A 658 21.87 5.72 -2.85
C ASN A 658 22.50 4.48 -2.18
N ALA A 659 21.84 3.32 -2.27
CA ALA A 659 22.40 2.07 -1.81
C ALA A 659 23.63 1.70 -2.65
N GLY A 660 24.75 1.42 -1.96
CA GLY A 660 26.03 1.18 -2.62
C GLY A 660 26.69 2.41 -3.24
N ALA A 661 26.16 3.64 -3.07
CA ALA A 661 26.79 4.89 -3.49
C ALA A 661 27.94 5.32 -2.56
N ASN A 662 28.83 6.20 -3.02
CA ASN A 662 29.86 6.81 -2.18
C ASN A 662 30.04 8.29 -2.48
N LYS A 663 30.45 9.02 -1.46
CA LYS A 663 30.97 10.37 -1.62
C LYS A 663 32.27 10.37 -2.43
N GLU A 664 32.36 11.25 -3.42
CA GLU A 664 33.54 11.44 -4.25
C GLU A 664 34.53 12.46 -3.65
N ALA A 665 35.78 12.38 -4.07
CA ALA A 665 36.78 13.36 -3.69
C ALA A 665 36.45 14.74 -4.28
N GLY A 666 36.39 15.76 -3.42
CA GLY A 666 36.03 17.12 -3.82
C GLY A 666 34.53 17.41 -3.76
N GLU A 667 33.70 16.43 -3.41
CA GLU A 667 32.26 16.62 -3.24
C GLU A 667 31.92 17.47 -2.00
N PRO A 668 31.06 18.49 -2.13
CA PRO A 668 30.66 19.32 -1.00
C PRO A 668 29.84 18.55 0.04
N ASN A 669 29.84 19.04 1.28
CA ASN A 669 28.91 18.59 2.32
C ASN A 669 27.50 19.10 2.02
N HIS A 670 26.58 18.22 1.62
CA HIS A 670 25.20 18.60 1.28
C HIS A 670 24.47 19.11 2.53
N ALA A 671 23.93 20.34 2.45
CA ALA A 671 23.34 21.05 3.59
C ALA A 671 24.26 21.09 4.84
N GLY A 672 25.59 21.16 4.64
CA GLY A 672 26.58 21.20 5.72
C GLY A 672 26.87 19.86 6.39
N ASN A 673 26.20 18.77 5.98
CA ASN A 673 26.41 17.43 6.53
C ASN A 673 27.46 16.68 5.73
N SER A 674 28.32 15.93 6.42
CA SER A 674 29.39 15.16 5.76
C SER A 674 28.84 14.12 4.79
N GLY A 675 27.64 13.60 5.06
CA GLY A 675 27.00 12.60 4.23
C GLY A 675 27.91 11.39 3.99
N GLY A 676 27.75 10.72 2.87
CA GLY A 676 28.66 9.66 2.46
C GLY A 676 28.24 8.84 1.25
N ARG A 677 27.03 9.02 0.73
CA ARG A 677 26.39 8.16 -0.27
C ARG A 677 25.53 9.01 -1.21
N SER A 678 26.17 9.87 -1.97
CA SER A 678 25.52 10.80 -2.88
C SER A 678 25.22 10.17 -4.24
N ILE A 679 24.14 10.60 -4.85
CA ILE A 679 23.78 10.32 -6.24
C ILE A 679 23.33 11.61 -6.91
N TRP A 680 23.53 11.70 -8.23
CA TRP A 680 23.48 12.96 -8.95
C TRP A 680 22.51 12.97 -10.13
N TRP A 681 21.84 14.11 -10.32
CA TRP A 681 21.11 14.44 -11.55
C TRP A 681 21.59 15.76 -12.12
N SER A 682 21.47 15.91 -13.44
CA SER A 682 21.74 17.14 -14.18
C SER A 682 20.43 17.66 -14.75
N TRP A 683 19.83 18.65 -14.09
CA TRP A 683 18.49 19.13 -14.41
C TRP A 683 18.52 20.46 -15.17
N THR A 684 17.80 20.54 -16.29
CA THR A 684 17.63 21.79 -17.05
C THR A 684 16.14 22.15 -17.15
N PRO A 685 15.69 23.30 -16.59
CA PRO A 685 14.30 23.72 -16.63
C PRO A 685 13.89 24.19 -18.04
N THR A 686 12.63 23.94 -18.40
CA THR A 686 12.02 24.37 -19.68
C THR A 686 11.24 25.69 -19.56
N SER A 687 11.12 26.24 -18.36
CA SER A 687 10.52 27.55 -18.07
C SER A 687 11.34 28.25 -16.96
N ALA A 688 11.27 29.58 -16.90
CA ALA A 688 11.81 30.34 -15.78
C ALA A 688 10.72 30.54 -14.71
N GLY A 689 11.08 30.49 -13.43
CA GLY A 689 10.11 30.68 -12.34
C GLY A 689 10.47 29.90 -11.07
N PRO A 690 9.63 29.99 -10.03
CA PRO A 690 9.82 29.23 -8.80
C PRO A 690 9.67 27.73 -9.07
N VAL A 691 10.64 26.94 -8.62
CA VAL A 691 10.58 25.48 -8.59
C VAL A 691 10.73 25.00 -7.14
N THR A 692 10.00 23.96 -6.78
CA THR A 692 10.19 23.22 -5.54
C THR A 692 10.61 21.80 -5.86
N ILE A 693 11.70 21.33 -5.24
CA ILE A 693 12.15 19.95 -5.31
C ILE A 693 11.92 19.30 -3.95
N LEU A 694 11.13 18.23 -3.95
CA LEU A 694 10.95 17.35 -2.79
C LEU A 694 11.80 16.11 -2.99
N CYS A 695 12.44 15.64 -1.92
CA CYS A 695 13.19 14.41 -1.92
C CYS A 695 12.85 13.56 -0.70
N ASP A 696 12.45 12.32 -0.96
CA ASP A 696 12.31 11.27 0.05
C ASP A 696 13.30 10.15 -0.24
N ILE A 697 13.94 9.63 0.81
CA ILE A 697 14.70 8.38 0.73
C ILE A 697 14.09 7.40 1.72
N THR A 698 13.71 6.22 1.22
CA THR A 698 13.07 5.18 2.04
C THR A 698 13.86 3.90 2.05
N ASN A 699 13.86 3.23 3.20
CA ASN A 699 14.46 1.93 3.43
C ASN A 699 13.49 1.04 4.23
N GLN A 700 13.92 -0.17 4.56
CA GLN A 700 13.11 -1.16 5.29
C GLN A 700 12.65 -0.73 6.70
N TRP A 701 13.20 0.38 7.23
CA TRP A 701 12.84 0.95 8.53
C TRP A 701 12.14 2.33 8.41
N GLY A 702 11.81 2.77 7.20
CA GLY A 702 11.16 4.06 6.92
C GLY A 702 12.09 5.08 6.23
N ASN A 703 12.01 6.35 6.61
CA ASN A 703 12.75 7.43 5.94
C ASN A 703 14.22 7.49 6.41
N ALA A 704 15.17 7.43 5.47
CA ALA A 704 16.61 7.38 5.71
C ALA A 704 17.26 8.75 6.00
N ARG A 705 16.45 9.80 6.22
CA ARG A 705 16.85 11.19 6.44
C ARG A 705 17.66 11.76 5.24
N PRO A 706 16.97 12.27 4.21
CA PRO A 706 17.59 12.77 2.99
C PRO A 706 18.44 14.02 3.23
N LEU A 707 19.49 14.19 2.41
CA LEU A 707 20.32 15.37 2.31
C LEU A 707 20.25 15.84 0.85
N LEU A 708 19.50 16.90 0.61
CA LEU A 708 19.26 17.42 -0.75
C LEU A 708 20.12 18.66 -0.99
N GLY A 709 20.88 18.66 -2.09
CA GLY A 709 21.68 19.81 -2.53
C GLY A 709 21.42 20.16 -4.00
N VAL A 710 21.32 21.45 -4.29
CA VAL A 710 21.16 22.01 -5.64
C VAL A 710 22.34 22.94 -5.90
N TYR A 711 23.01 22.72 -7.03
CA TYR A 711 24.25 23.42 -7.37
C TYR A 711 24.26 23.90 -8.82
N THR A 712 25.10 24.89 -9.11
CA THR A 712 25.54 25.23 -10.47
C THR A 712 27.05 25.01 -10.60
N GLY A 713 27.51 24.61 -11.78
CA GLY A 713 28.91 24.32 -12.07
C GLY A 713 29.07 23.01 -12.84
N SER A 714 30.24 22.83 -13.45
CA SER A 714 30.55 21.68 -14.31
C SER A 714 31.61 20.75 -13.73
N ILE A 715 32.18 21.09 -12.56
CA ILE A 715 33.26 20.33 -11.90
C ILE A 715 32.89 20.16 -10.42
N VAL A 716 32.94 18.93 -9.89
CA VAL A 716 32.49 18.57 -8.52
C VAL A 716 33.21 19.38 -7.43
N SER A 717 34.50 19.68 -7.61
CA SER A 717 35.33 20.44 -6.67
C SER A 717 35.10 21.96 -6.69
N ASN A 718 34.29 22.48 -7.61
CA ASN A 718 34.01 23.90 -7.75
C ASN A 718 32.53 24.16 -8.07
N LEU A 719 31.65 23.58 -7.24
CA LEU A 719 30.21 23.79 -7.31
C LEU A 719 29.79 25.00 -6.47
N THR A 720 28.91 25.84 -7.04
CA THR A 720 28.24 26.91 -6.30
C THR A 720 26.90 26.40 -5.81
N SER A 721 26.63 26.46 -4.51
CA SER A 721 25.33 26.06 -3.94
C SER A 721 24.25 27.08 -4.28
N VAL A 722 23.10 26.57 -4.73
CA VAL A 722 21.89 27.34 -5.03
C VAL A 722 20.88 27.20 -3.89
N ALA A 723 20.63 25.96 -3.47
CA ALA A 723 19.75 25.63 -2.36
C ALA A 723 20.16 24.28 -1.75
N SER A 724 19.87 24.05 -0.48
CA SER A 724 20.08 22.75 0.16
C SER A 724 19.17 22.59 1.37
N ASN A 725 18.78 21.36 1.67
CA ASN A 725 17.96 21.04 2.84
C ASN A 725 18.38 19.68 3.43
N ALA A 726 18.45 19.62 4.76
CA ALA A 726 18.63 18.40 5.54
C ALA A 726 17.62 18.41 6.69
N PRO A 727 16.45 17.77 6.53
CA PRO A 727 15.41 17.80 7.54
C PRO A 727 15.71 16.83 8.69
N ASP A 728 14.86 16.84 9.71
CA ASP A 728 14.88 15.86 10.80
C ASP A 728 14.48 14.46 10.30
N TYR A 729 14.75 13.43 11.10
CA TYR A 729 14.37 12.04 10.78
C TYR A 729 12.86 11.93 10.50
N GLY A 730 12.48 11.17 9.48
CA GLY A 730 11.08 10.98 9.11
C GLY A 730 10.49 12.02 8.17
N SER A 731 11.24 13.07 7.83
CA SER A 731 10.74 14.20 7.02
C SER A 731 11.32 14.23 5.60
N THR A 732 10.54 14.75 4.67
CA THR A 732 10.94 14.99 3.27
C THR A 732 11.88 16.19 3.19
N ALA A 733 12.97 16.08 2.43
CA ALA A 733 13.83 17.23 2.15
C ALA A 733 13.16 18.10 1.09
N VAL A 734 13.01 19.40 1.36
CA VAL A 734 12.34 20.34 0.46
C VAL A 734 13.24 21.55 0.21
N VAL A 735 13.47 21.87 -1.05
CA VAL A 735 14.16 23.10 -1.49
C VAL A 735 13.32 23.85 -2.50
N SER A 736 13.27 25.17 -2.39
CA SER A 736 12.59 26.04 -3.36
C SER A 736 13.53 27.15 -3.82
N PHE A 737 13.60 27.40 -5.12
CA PHE A 737 14.43 28.46 -5.71
C PHE A 737 13.87 28.94 -7.05
N ALA A 738 14.32 30.10 -7.53
CA ALA A 738 13.96 30.60 -8.85
C ALA A 738 14.87 29.96 -9.92
N ALA A 739 14.30 29.10 -10.76
CA ALA A 739 15.00 28.45 -11.85
C ALA A 739 15.12 29.38 -13.06
N THR A 740 16.29 29.42 -13.68
CA THR A 740 16.55 30.17 -14.92
C THR A 740 16.37 29.27 -16.12
N LEU A 741 15.55 29.68 -17.10
CA LEU A 741 15.32 28.93 -18.34
C LEU A 741 16.64 28.51 -19.00
N GLY A 742 16.81 27.22 -19.26
CA GLY A 742 17.99 26.67 -19.94
C GLY A 742 19.27 26.57 -19.10
N GLN A 743 19.29 27.07 -17.86
CA GLN A 743 20.42 26.88 -16.95
C GLN A 743 20.41 25.46 -16.38
N THR A 744 21.51 24.72 -16.53
CA THR A 744 21.64 23.39 -15.92
C THR A 744 22.03 23.51 -14.45
N TYR A 745 21.29 22.80 -13.60
CA TYR A 745 21.55 22.61 -12.17
C TYR A 745 21.99 21.16 -11.91
N LYS A 746 22.87 20.97 -10.93
CA LYS A 746 23.29 19.66 -10.42
C LYS A 746 22.53 19.38 -9.13
N ILE A 747 21.79 18.28 -9.10
CA ILE A 747 20.98 17.89 -7.94
C ILE A 747 21.67 16.69 -7.29
N ALA A 748 22.17 16.88 -6.08
CA ALA A 748 22.75 15.84 -5.26
C ALA A 748 21.73 15.35 -4.25
N VAL A 749 21.59 14.04 -4.15
CA VAL A 749 20.81 13.38 -3.09
C VAL A 749 21.72 12.43 -2.34
N ASP A 750 21.87 12.69 -1.06
CA ASP A 750 22.60 11.85 -0.11
C ASP A 750 21.68 11.55 1.09
N SER A 751 22.11 10.74 2.05
CA SER A 751 21.41 10.56 3.32
C SER A 751 22.30 9.96 4.40
N TYR A 752 21.79 9.92 5.63
CA TYR A 752 22.43 9.20 6.73
C TYR A 752 22.31 7.67 6.61
N GLY A 753 21.39 7.19 5.77
CA GLY A 753 21.16 5.76 5.51
C GLY A 753 21.32 5.38 4.04
N GLN A 754 20.87 4.17 3.71
CA GLN A 754 20.76 3.70 2.34
C GLN A 754 19.30 3.44 2.01
N GLY A 755 18.86 3.78 0.80
CA GLY A 755 17.48 3.58 0.39
C GLY A 755 17.17 4.04 -1.03
N ALA A 756 15.93 3.80 -1.45
CA ALA A 756 15.39 4.29 -2.70
C ALA A 756 15.03 5.78 -2.55
N ALA A 757 15.53 6.61 -3.46
CA ALA A 757 15.29 8.03 -3.54
C ALA A 757 14.18 8.33 -4.55
N ILE A 758 13.25 9.20 -4.17
CA ILE A 758 12.24 9.80 -5.05
C ILE A 758 12.46 11.31 -5.02
N LEU A 759 12.63 11.92 -6.19
CA LEU A 759 12.66 13.37 -6.34
C LEU A 759 11.44 13.83 -7.13
N GLN A 760 10.75 14.82 -6.62
CA GLN A 760 9.62 15.46 -7.29
C GLN A 760 9.93 16.93 -7.53
N PHE A 761 9.99 17.32 -8.80
CA PHE A 761 10.12 18.70 -9.26
C PHE A 761 8.72 19.26 -9.50
N ILE A 762 8.38 20.37 -8.84
CA ILE A 762 7.10 21.07 -8.97
C ILE A 762 7.41 22.47 -9.48
N ALA A 763 6.84 22.84 -10.62
CA ALA A 763 6.85 24.20 -11.14
C ALA A 763 5.40 24.60 -11.40
N THR A 764 5.01 25.80 -11.00
CA THR A 764 3.67 26.35 -11.21
C THR A 764 3.78 27.65 -12.01
N ALA A 765 2.91 27.84 -13.01
CA ALA A 765 2.88 29.06 -13.80
C ALA A 765 2.28 30.20 -12.97
N ALA A 766 2.76 31.44 -13.16
CA ALA A 766 2.13 32.59 -12.51
C ALA A 766 0.77 32.89 -13.18
N PRO A 767 -0.24 33.34 -12.42
CA PRO A 767 -1.50 33.78 -13.00
C PRO A 767 -1.29 35.03 -13.87
N THR A 768 -2.29 35.38 -14.68
CA THR A 768 -2.38 36.65 -15.42
C THR A 768 -3.44 37.54 -14.79
N VAL A 769 -3.22 38.87 -14.77
CA VAL A 769 -4.20 39.84 -14.27
C VAL A 769 -4.09 41.20 -14.97
N ALA A 770 -5.23 41.81 -15.30
CA ALA A 770 -5.31 43.15 -15.86
C ALA A 770 -6.55 43.91 -15.36
N ILE A 771 -6.39 45.19 -15.03
CA ILE A 771 -7.52 46.10 -14.76
C ILE A 771 -8.21 46.41 -16.10
N THR A 772 -9.52 46.20 -16.17
CA THR A 772 -10.35 46.44 -17.36
C THR A 772 -11.21 47.68 -17.26
N ASN A 773 -11.40 48.20 -16.04
CA ASN A 773 -12.06 49.47 -15.78
C ASN A 773 -11.56 50.03 -14.44
N PRO A 774 -11.27 51.33 -14.29
CA PRO A 774 -11.30 52.38 -15.33
C PRO A 774 -10.20 52.18 -16.39
N LEU A 775 -10.32 52.88 -17.52
CA LEU A 775 -9.26 52.97 -18.52
C LEU A 775 -8.13 53.87 -18.01
N ASP A 776 -6.92 53.64 -18.51
CA ASP A 776 -5.76 54.46 -18.18
C ASP A 776 -5.97 55.92 -18.58
N ASN A 777 -5.57 56.84 -17.70
CA ASN A 777 -5.77 58.29 -17.76
C ASN A 777 -7.23 58.76 -17.67
N ALA A 778 -8.15 57.94 -17.16
CA ALA A 778 -9.52 58.38 -16.89
C ALA A 778 -9.53 59.55 -15.88
N THR A 779 -10.42 60.52 -16.12
CA THR A 779 -10.61 61.68 -15.25
C THR A 779 -11.96 61.64 -14.55
N PHE A 780 -11.97 61.98 -13.27
CA PHE A 780 -13.17 62.02 -12.43
C PHE A 780 -13.25 63.36 -11.71
N ILE A 781 -14.45 63.82 -11.37
CA ILE A 781 -14.66 64.98 -10.50
C ILE A 781 -14.97 64.47 -9.10
N GLY A 782 -14.17 64.88 -8.11
CA GLY A 782 -14.34 64.44 -6.72
C GLY A 782 -15.19 65.39 -5.86
N PRO A 783 -15.71 64.92 -4.70
CA PRO A 783 -15.61 63.56 -4.20
C PRO A 783 -16.50 62.57 -4.97
N THR A 784 -15.97 61.38 -5.28
CA THR A 784 -16.67 60.40 -6.12
C THR A 784 -16.31 58.95 -5.76
N ASN A 785 -17.11 57.99 -6.24
CA ASN A 785 -16.85 56.56 -6.10
C ASN A 785 -16.37 55.99 -7.45
N ILE A 786 -15.21 55.35 -7.47
CA ILE A 786 -14.61 54.78 -8.68
C ILE A 786 -14.74 53.26 -8.63
N GLN A 787 -15.43 52.65 -9.61
CA GLN A 787 -15.49 51.20 -9.74
C GLN A 787 -14.25 50.67 -10.47
N ILE A 788 -13.54 49.74 -9.84
CA ILE A 788 -12.35 49.08 -10.39
C ILE A 788 -12.71 47.62 -10.66
N SER A 789 -12.46 47.15 -11.89
CA SER A 789 -12.72 45.78 -12.32
C SER A 789 -11.46 45.19 -12.94
N ALA A 790 -11.20 43.92 -12.68
CA ALA A 790 -10.06 43.19 -13.25
C ALA A 790 -10.48 41.84 -13.85
N GLN A 791 -9.70 41.38 -14.83
CA GLN A 791 -9.74 40.03 -15.36
C GLN A 791 -8.49 39.30 -14.90
N ALA A 792 -8.65 38.09 -14.36
CA ALA A 792 -7.54 37.24 -13.94
C ALA A 792 -7.80 35.79 -14.32
N SER A 793 -6.77 35.11 -14.80
CA SER A 793 -6.82 33.68 -15.16
C SER A 793 -5.48 33.01 -14.93
N ASP A 794 -5.52 31.73 -14.62
CA ASP A 794 -4.35 30.89 -14.43
C ASP A 794 -4.37 29.71 -15.42
N SER A 795 -3.21 29.33 -15.94
CA SER A 795 -3.08 28.36 -17.04
C SER A 795 -2.92 26.93 -16.57
N ASP A 796 -2.39 26.70 -15.37
CA ASP A 796 -2.20 25.39 -14.75
C ASP A 796 -2.93 25.24 -13.41
N GLY A 797 -3.78 26.22 -13.09
CA GLY A 797 -4.50 26.27 -11.83
C GLY A 797 -5.74 27.16 -11.84
N SER A 798 -6.05 27.72 -10.68
CA SER A 798 -7.21 28.57 -10.42
C SER A 798 -6.81 29.76 -9.56
N ILE A 799 -7.44 30.90 -9.79
CA ILE A 799 -7.22 32.11 -8.98
C ILE A 799 -7.86 31.92 -7.60
N VAL A 800 -7.07 32.06 -6.53
CA VAL A 800 -7.53 32.05 -5.14
C VAL A 800 -8.04 33.41 -4.71
N ARG A 801 -7.36 34.49 -5.14
CA ARG A 801 -7.80 35.87 -4.84
C ARG A 801 -7.24 36.91 -5.80
N VAL A 802 -7.98 38.00 -5.94
CA VAL A 802 -7.55 39.26 -6.55
C VAL A 802 -7.71 40.40 -5.54
N GLU A 803 -6.61 41.09 -5.27
CA GLU A 803 -6.53 42.27 -4.41
C GLU A 803 -6.42 43.52 -5.27
N PHE A 804 -7.03 44.63 -4.86
CA PHE A 804 -7.01 45.91 -5.58
C PHE A 804 -6.39 46.98 -4.70
N TYR A 805 -5.44 47.73 -5.23
CA TYR A 805 -4.71 48.77 -4.51
C TYR A 805 -4.86 50.12 -5.21
N ALA A 806 -4.98 51.19 -4.41
CA ALA A 806 -4.80 52.57 -4.85
C ALA A 806 -3.63 53.20 -4.10
N ASP A 807 -2.65 53.74 -4.83
CA ASP A 807 -1.41 54.33 -4.29
C ASP A 807 -0.71 53.43 -3.25
N GLY A 808 -0.69 52.13 -3.53
CA GLY A 808 -0.13 51.10 -2.63
C GLY A 808 -1.01 50.71 -1.43
N SER A 809 -2.16 51.36 -1.23
CA SER A 809 -3.11 51.01 -0.16
C SER A 809 -4.18 50.03 -0.67
N LEU A 810 -4.43 48.95 0.08
CA LEU A 810 -5.43 47.94 -0.27
C LEU A 810 -6.86 48.53 -0.18
N ILE A 811 -7.59 48.53 -1.29
CA ILE A 811 -9.00 48.94 -1.37
C ILE A 811 -9.90 47.75 -1.03
N GLY A 812 -9.55 46.55 -1.49
CA GLY A 812 -10.31 45.35 -1.20
C GLY A 812 -9.84 44.10 -1.92
N THR A 813 -10.35 42.96 -1.46
CA THR A 813 -10.03 41.62 -1.97
C THR A 813 -11.28 40.95 -2.52
N ARG A 814 -11.12 40.13 -3.57
CA ARG A 814 -12.16 39.28 -4.14
C ARG A 814 -11.63 37.87 -4.30
N LEU A 815 -12.40 36.89 -3.84
CA LEU A 815 -12.02 35.47 -3.88
C LEU A 815 -12.65 34.73 -5.08
N THR A 816 -13.67 35.32 -5.71
CA THR A 816 -14.39 34.73 -6.85
C THR A 816 -14.73 35.79 -7.90
N PRO A 817 -14.77 35.43 -9.20
CA PRO A 817 -15.19 36.36 -10.26
C PRO A 817 -16.71 36.65 -10.18
N PRO A 818 -17.18 37.82 -10.67
CA PRO A 818 -16.39 38.90 -11.27
C PRO A 818 -15.56 39.69 -10.24
N TYR A 819 -14.29 39.95 -10.55
CA TYR A 819 -13.38 40.68 -9.66
C TYR A 819 -13.61 42.20 -9.81
N SER A 820 -14.39 42.78 -8.89
CA SER A 820 -14.66 44.22 -8.90
C SER A 820 -14.79 44.81 -7.49
N VAL A 821 -14.21 45.99 -7.27
CA VAL A 821 -14.29 46.77 -6.03
C VAL A 821 -14.70 48.22 -6.32
N THR A 822 -15.27 48.89 -5.33
CA THR A 822 -15.55 50.34 -5.40
C THR A 822 -14.58 51.06 -4.47
N TRP A 823 -13.77 51.96 -5.03
CA TRP A 823 -12.97 52.90 -4.27
C TRP A 823 -13.84 54.12 -3.95
N SER A 824 -14.30 54.20 -2.71
CA SER A 824 -15.34 55.16 -2.31
C SER A 824 -14.78 56.49 -1.81
N ASN A 825 -15.53 57.56 -2.04
CA ASN A 825 -15.27 58.93 -1.54
C ASN A 825 -13.87 59.45 -1.87
N VAL A 826 -13.40 59.20 -3.10
CA VAL A 826 -12.08 59.63 -3.57
C VAL A 826 -12.04 61.17 -3.62
N PRO A 827 -11.15 61.82 -2.84
CA PRO A 827 -11.16 63.27 -2.72
C PRO A 827 -10.65 63.96 -4.00
N PRO A 828 -11.17 65.16 -4.32
CA PRO A 828 -10.68 65.96 -5.44
C PRO A 828 -9.39 66.70 -5.09
N ASP A 829 -8.26 66.09 -5.38
CA ASP A 829 -6.94 66.64 -5.05
C ASP A 829 -6.10 67.05 -6.27
N GLY A 830 -6.61 66.79 -7.48
CA GLY A 830 -5.97 67.12 -8.74
C GLY A 830 -4.80 66.21 -9.12
N TYR A 831 -4.51 65.18 -8.33
CA TYR A 831 -3.36 64.30 -8.56
C TYR A 831 -3.76 63.03 -9.32
N SER A 832 -2.81 62.49 -10.09
CA SER A 832 -2.94 61.16 -10.68
C SER A 832 -2.74 60.09 -9.59
N ARG A 833 -3.71 59.20 -9.48
CA ARG A 833 -3.82 58.09 -8.54
C ARG A 833 -3.50 56.79 -9.26
N GLN A 834 -2.62 55.98 -8.68
CA GLN A 834 -2.19 54.71 -9.27
C GLN A 834 -3.07 53.56 -8.79
N LEU A 835 -3.64 52.80 -9.72
CA LEU A 835 -4.43 51.60 -9.46
C LEU A 835 -3.67 50.36 -9.93
N VAL A 836 -3.56 49.33 -9.09
CA VAL A 836 -3.02 48.01 -9.45
C VAL A 836 -3.90 46.89 -8.90
N ALA A 837 -3.99 45.79 -9.65
CA ALA A 837 -4.60 44.55 -9.18
C ALA A 837 -3.50 43.49 -8.95
N TYR A 838 -3.62 42.69 -7.89
CA TYR A 838 -2.70 41.60 -7.55
C TYR A 838 -3.47 40.29 -7.49
N ALA A 839 -3.14 39.33 -8.36
CA ALA A 839 -3.80 38.03 -8.41
C ALA A 839 -2.88 36.95 -7.83
N VAL A 840 -3.45 36.02 -7.04
CA VAL A 840 -2.75 34.87 -6.46
C VAL A 840 -3.49 33.58 -6.84
N ASP A 841 -2.76 32.56 -7.28
CA ASP A 841 -3.29 31.25 -7.67
C ASP A 841 -3.39 30.24 -6.50
N ASN A 842 -3.81 29.01 -6.79
CA ASN A 842 -3.88 27.90 -5.83
C ASN A 842 -2.53 27.27 -5.48
N ALA A 843 -1.44 27.69 -6.12
CA ALA A 843 -0.08 27.34 -5.78
C ALA A 843 0.61 28.40 -4.89
N GLY A 844 -0.04 29.55 -4.67
CA GLY A 844 0.48 30.68 -3.90
C GLY A 844 1.36 31.64 -4.70
N VAL A 845 1.49 31.46 -6.02
CA VAL A 845 2.21 32.40 -6.89
C VAL A 845 1.27 33.57 -7.22
N GLY A 846 1.82 34.79 -7.23
CA GLY A 846 1.02 35.97 -7.54
C GLY A 846 1.76 37.00 -8.38
N VAL A 847 0.98 37.78 -9.12
CA VAL A 847 1.47 38.81 -10.05
C VAL A 847 0.65 40.10 -9.92
N PHE A 848 1.30 41.24 -10.16
CA PHE A 848 0.62 42.54 -10.30
C PHE A 848 0.23 42.79 -11.75
N SER A 849 -0.90 43.48 -11.95
CA SER A 849 -1.27 44.04 -13.24
C SER A 849 -0.32 45.17 -13.61
N THR A 850 -0.32 45.55 -14.89
CA THR A 850 0.16 46.88 -15.28
C THR A 850 -0.63 47.96 -14.51
N PRO A 851 0.02 49.02 -13.99
CA PRO A 851 -0.70 50.11 -13.34
C PRO A 851 -1.64 50.87 -14.28
N VAL A 852 -2.77 51.31 -13.75
CA VAL A 852 -3.73 52.22 -14.39
C VAL A 852 -3.76 53.52 -13.60
N TYR A 853 -3.59 54.66 -14.26
CA TYR A 853 -3.63 55.97 -13.61
C TYR A 853 -4.97 56.66 -13.83
N VAL A 854 -5.52 57.27 -12.78
CA VAL A 854 -6.74 58.09 -12.86
C VAL A 854 -6.52 59.43 -12.19
N THR A 855 -7.12 60.51 -12.67
CA THR A 855 -6.94 61.85 -12.08
C THR A 855 -8.27 62.39 -11.54
N ILE A 856 -8.28 62.86 -10.29
CA ILE A 856 -9.50 63.30 -9.61
C ILE A 856 -9.45 64.83 -9.49
N GLN A 857 -10.16 65.53 -10.38
CA GLN A 857 -10.14 67.00 -10.43
C GLN A 857 -11.12 67.61 -9.42
N PRO A 858 -10.78 68.76 -8.81
CA PRO A 858 -11.73 69.55 -8.04
C PRO A 858 -12.76 70.26 -8.93
N PRO A 859 -13.94 70.55 -8.38
CA PRO A 859 -14.86 71.49 -9.01
C PRO A 859 -14.19 72.88 -9.13
N PRO A 860 -14.69 73.76 -10.01
CA PRO A 860 -14.16 75.11 -10.19
C PRO A 860 -14.12 75.88 -8.86
N PRO A 861 -13.09 76.72 -8.60
CA PRO A 861 -12.93 77.39 -7.32
C PRO A 861 -14.09 78.35 -6.97
N ASN A 862 -14.83 78.80 -7.98
CA ASN A 862 -15.99 79.66 -7.86
C ASN A 862 -17.33 78.94 -8.11
N ASP A 863 -17.36 77.62 -7.94
CA ASP A 863 -18.59 76.81 -7.95
C ASP A 863 -19.61 77.32 -6.92
N ASN A 864 -19.18 77.47 -5.66
CA ASN A 864 -20.04 78.02 -4.62
C ASN A 864 -20.10 79.55 -4.67
N PHE A 865 -21.29 80.13 -4.54
CA PHE A 865 -21.56 81.56 -4.43
C PHE A 865 -20.71 82.25 -3.35
N ALA A 866 -20.47 81.55 -2.23
CA ALA A 866 -19.63 82.05 -1.15
C ALA A 866 -18.17 82.31 -1.61
N ASN A 867 -17.70 81.53 -2.59
CA ASN A 867 -16.34 81.55 -3.13
C ASN A 867 -16.22 82.31 -4.46
N ARG A 868 -17.24 83.08 -4.84
CA ARG A 868 -17.26 83.89 -6.05
C ARG A 868 -15.99 84.73 -6.20
N ILE A 869 -15.44 84.75 -7.41
CA ILE A 869 -14.20 85.47 -7.70
C ILE A 869 -14.49 86.97 -7.81
N THR A 870 -13.74 87.79 -7.07
CA THR A 870 -13.85 89.25 -7.17
C THR A 870 -13.10 89.76 -8.41
N ILE A 871 -13.80 90.51 -9.25
CA ILE A 871 -13.25 91.22 -10.40
C ILE A 871 -13.51 92.72 -10.25
N SER A 872 -12.58 93.56 -10.71
CA SER A 872 -12.63 95.01 -10.49
C SER A 872 -12.11 95.79 -11.70
N GLY A 873 -12.63 97.01 -11.89
CA GLY A 873 -12.34 97.85 -13.05
C GLY A 873 -13.53 98.01 -13.97
N THR A 874 -13.39 98.87 -14.98
CA THR A 874 -14.46 99.19 -15.93
C THR A 874 -14.40 98.36 -17.21
N ASN A 875 -13.26 97.74 -17.53
CA ASN A 875 -13.08 96.89 -18.72
C ASN A 875 -12.27 95.65 -18.33
N VAL A 876 -12.95 94.59 -17.91
CA VAL A 876 -12.32 93.39 -17.36
C VAL A 876 -12.66 92.19 -18.22
N THR A 877 -11.65 91.44 -18.64
CA THR A 877 -11.81 90.10 -19.19
C THR A 877 -11.24 89.09 -18.20
N THR A 878 -11.97 88.00 -17.98
CA THR A 878 -11.53 86.87 -17.16
C THR A 878 -11.94 85.57 -17.84
N SER A 879 -11.26 84.48 -17.49
CA SER A 879 -11.63 83.13 -17.89
C SER A 879 -12.04 82.29 -16.67
N GLY A 880 -12.69 81.17 -16.94
CA GLY A 880 -13.09 80.17 -15.95
C GLY A 880 -13.47 78.85 -16.61
N THR A 881 -14.09 77.96 -15.85
CA THR A 881 -14.71 76.72 -16.35
C THR A 881 -15.88 76.38 -15.45
N ASN A 882 -16.94 75.78 -15.99
CA ASN A 882 -18.00 75.16 -15.18
C ASN A 882 -17.94 73.62 -15.22
N VAL A 883 -16.86 73.04 -15.77
CA VAL A 883 -16.65 71.58 -15.73
C VAL A 883 -16.49 71.15 -14.28
N GLY A 884 -17.41 70.30 -13.82
CA GLY A 884 -17.46 69.84 -12.44
C GLY A 884 -18.24 70.75 -11.47
N ALA A 885 -18.74 71.90 -11.92
CA ALA A 885 -19.59 72.77 -11.10
C ALA A 885 -20.96 72.13 -10.79
N THR A 886 -21.56 72.57 -9.70
CA THR A 886 -22.82 72.09 -9.14
C THR A 886 -23.69 73.26 -8.70
N ARG A 887 -25.00 73.15 -8.92
CA ARG A 887 -25.95 74.12 -8.40
C ARG A 887 -26.11 74.00 -6.88
N GLU A 888 -26.03 75.12 -6.18
CA GLU A 888 -26.20 75.18 -4.74
C GLU A 888 -27.68 75.15 -4.30
N THR A 889 -27.92 74.70 -3.07
CA THR A 889 -29.26 74.79 -2.47
C THR A 889 -29.63 76.25 -2.23
N GLY A 890 -30.80 76.67 -2.72
CA GLY A 890 -31.28 78.06 -2.62
C GLY A 890 -30.85 78.95 -3.79
N GLU A 891 -30.06 78.43 -4.72
CA GLU A 891 -29.67 79.13 -5.93
C GLU A 891 -30.86 79.40 -6.87
N PRO A 892 -31.07 80.64 -7.33
CA PRO A 892 -32.14 80.96 -8.27
C PRO A 892 -31.85 80.29 -9.62
N PHE A 893 -32.91 79.98 -10.37
CA PHE A 893 -32.74 79.64 -11.77
C PHE A 893 -32.27 80.89 -12.53
N HIS A 894 -31.09 80.81 -13.15
CA HIS A 894 -30.51 81.93 -13.90
C HIS A 894 -31.26 82.24 -15.20
N TRP A 895 -31.95 81.24 -15.75
CA TRP A 895 -32.84 81.36 -16.90
C TRP A 895 -34.00 80.36 -16.77
N ALA A 896 -35.00 80.45 -17.65
CA ALA A 896 -36.20 79.61 -17.63
C ALA A 896 -35.93 78.10 -17.85
N SER A 897 -34.73 77.70 -18.29
CA SER A 897 -34.31 76.30 -18.44
C SER A 897 -33.54 75.76 -17.23
N THR A 898 -33.49 74.44 -17.08
CA THR A 898 -32.70 73.77 -16.04
C THR A 898 -31.22 73.78 -16.43
N GLY A 899 -30.50 74.84 -16.04
CA GLY A 899 -29.05 74.79 -15.87
C GLY A 899 -28.67 73.87 -14.68
N GLY A 900 -27.49 74.06 -14.10
CA GLY A 900 -27.08 73.24 -12.94
C GLY A 900 -25.58 73.17 -12.66
N LYS A 901 -24.78 73.95 -13.38
CA LYS A 901 -23.33 74.01 -13.32
C LYS A 901 -22.92 75.48 -13.31
N SER A 902 -23.48 76.24 -12.38
CA SER A 902 -23.21 77.68 -12.26
C SER A 902 -21.87 77.90 -11.60
N VAL A 903 -21.20 78.98 -12.00
CA VAL A 903 -20.01 79.49 -11.33
C VAL A 903 -20.12 81.01 -11.19
N TRP A 904 -19.49 81.56 -10.15
CA TRP A 904 -19.81 82.89 -9.66
C TRP A 904 -18.64 83.88 -9.71
N TRP A 905 -18.94 85.12 -10.06
CA TRP A 905 -18.07 86.27 -9.90
C TRP A 905 -18.78 87.38 -9.11
N THR A 906 -18.01 88.28 -8.52
CA THR A 906 -18.51 89.51 -7.89
C THR A 906 -17.80 90.73 -8.43
N TRP A 907 -18.54 91.77 -8.75
CA TRP A 907 -18.02 92.99 -9.36
C TRP A 907 -18.63 94.22 -8.69
N GLN A 908 -17.80 95.09 -8.14
CA GLN A 908 -18.24 96.38 -7.62
C GLN A 908 -18.11 97.44 -8.71
N ALA A 909 -19.22 98.10 -9.04
CA ALA A 909 -19.22 99.11 -10.10
C ALA A 909 -18.36 100.34 -9.70
N PRO A 910 -17.28 100.65 -10.43
CA PRO A 910 -16.40 101.78 -10.08
C PRO A 910 -17.10 103.14 -10.26
N LYS A 911 -17.98 103.25 -11.26
CA LYS A 911 -18.77 104.45 -11.56
C LYS A 911 -20.22 104.08 -11.86
N SER A 912 -21.12 105.07 -11.81
CA SER A 912 -22.48 104.89 -12.29
C SER A 912 -22.50 105.00 -13.82
N GLY A 913 -23.26 104.14 -14.50
CA GLY A 913 -23.37 104.14 -15.96
C GLY A 913 -23.72 102.77 -16.53
N THR A 914 -24.02 102.72 -17.81
CA THR A 914 -24.34 101.46 -18.51
C THR A 914 -23.14 100.52 -18.50
N VAL A 915 -23.35 99.27 -18.08
CA VAL A 915 -22.39 98.18 -18.16
C VAL A 915 -22.94 97.08 -19.06
N THR A 916 -22.05 96.46 -19.83
CA THR A 916 -22.32 95.26 -20.63
C THR A 916 -21.46 94.13 -20.09
N ILE A 917 -22.07 92.97 -19.84
CA ILE A 917 -21.37 91.73 -19.47
C ILE A 917 -21.67 90.69 -20.54
N THR A 918 -20.65 90.03 -21.08
CA THR A 918 -20.79 89.00 -22.13
C THR A 918 -19.93 87.79 -21.84
N THR A 919 -20.42 86.61 -22.23
CA THR A 919 -19.69 85.34 -22.21
C THR A 919 -19.17 84.92 -23.58
N ALA A 920 -19.16 85.83 -24.56
CA ALA A 920 -18.66 85.58 -25.91
C ALA A 920 -17.22 85.03 -25.89
N GLY A 921 -17.03 83.90 -26.57
CA GLY A 921 -15.76 83.16 -26.58
C GLY A 921 -15.72 81.94 -25.64
N SER A 922 -16.77 81.68 -24.88
CA SER A 922 -16.93 80.43 -24.12
C SER A 922 -17.11 79.22 -25.05
N SER A 923 -16.69 78.03 -24.63
CA SER A 923 -16.69 76.81 -25.47
C SER A 923 -18.02 76.05 -25.46
N PHE A 924 -19.06 76.58 -24.82
CA PHE A 924 -20.34 75.91 -24.60
C PHE A 924 -21.48 76.94 -24.57
N ASP A 925 -22.70 76.42 -24.63
CA ASP A 925 -23.95 77.20 -24.57
C ASP A 925 -24.17 77.73 -23.14
N THR A 926 -24.05 79.05 -22.95
CA THR A 926 -24.01 79.67 -21.62
C THR A 926 -25.35 80.25 -21.21
N ILE A 927 -25.57 80.38 -19.91
CA ILE A 927 -26.58 81.25 -19.30
C ILE A 927 -25.85 82.28 -18.44
N LEU A 928 -26.18 83.56 -18.57
CA LEU A 928 -25.57 84.65 -17.81
C LEU A 928 -26.62 85.41 -17.01
N ALA A 929 -26.39 85.61 -15.72
CA ALA A 929 -27.25 86.41 -14.86
C ALA A 929 -26.45 87.33 -13.93
N ALA A 930 -26.96 88.55 -13.73
CA ALA A 930 -26.44 89.54 -12.81
C ALA A 930 -27.47 89.80 -11.71
N TYR A 931 -27.00 89.80 -10.46
CA TYR A 931 -27.81 89.97 -9.26
C TYR A 931 -27.25 91.05 -8.34
N THR A 932 -28.08 91.57 -7.45
CA THR A 932 -27.67 92.26 -6.21
C THR A 932 -28.01 91.40 -5.00
N GLY A 933 -27.29 91.59 -3.90
CA GLY A 933 -27.44 90.80 -2.67
C GLY A 933 -26.13 90.14 -2.24
N ASN A 934 -26.12 89.57 -1.03
CA ASN A 934 -24.93 89.00 -0.39
C ASN A 934 -25.10 87.53 0.06
N ALA A 935 -26.26 86.92 -0.19
CA ALA A 935 -26.52 85.51 0.11
C ALA A 935 -27.29 84.86 -1.05
N VAL A 936 -26.90 83.63 -1.42
CA VAL A 936 -27.40 82.89 -2.60
C VAL A 936 -28.93 82.74 -2.61
N GLY A 937 -29.53 82.51 -1.44
CA GLY A 937 -30.98 82.37 -1.27
C GLY A 937 -31.79 83.68 -1.22
N SER A 938 -31.14 84.85 -1.31
CA SER A 938 -31.80 86.16 -1.24
C SER A 938 -31.29 87.14 -2.30
N LEU A 939 -30.85 86.62 -3.44
CA LEU A 939 -30.40 87.42 -4.57
C LEU A 939 -31.57 88.09 -5.29
N SER A 940 -31.41 89.35 -5.65
CA SER A 940 -32.35 90.12 -6.47
C SER A 940 -31.81 90.23 -7.90
N LEU A 941 -32.54 89.66 -8.86
CA LEU A 941 -32.14 89.65 -10.27
C LEU A 941 -32.13 91.08 -10.83
N VAL A 942 -31.04 91.43 -11.53
CA VAL A 942 -30.87 92.72 -12.22
C VAL A 942 -31.08 92.53 -13.72
N ALA A 943 -30.42 91.53 -14.30
CA ALA A 943 -30.53 91.16 -15.70
C ALA A 943 -30.08 89.72 -15.90
N ASN A 944 -30.66 89.01 -16.85
CA ASN A 944 -30.21 87.68 -17.29
C ASN A 944 -30.43 87.52 -18.79
N ASN A 945 -29.68 86.60 -19.38
CA ASN A 945 -29.80 86.22 -20.78
C ASN A 945 -29.22 84.80 -20.98
N ASP A 946 -29.81 84.01 -21.85
CA ASP A 946 -29.23 82.75 -22.35
C ASP A 946 -28.49 82.98 -23.68
N ASP A 947 -29.09 83.70 -24.62
CA ASP A 947 -28.55 83.75 -25.99
C ASP A 947 -28.18 85.15 -26.51
N TYR A 948 -26.99 85.23 -27.09
CA TYR A 948 -26.43 86.38 -27.81
C TYR A 948 -25.34 85.94 -28.80
N ASN A 949 -25.56 86.17 -30.10
CA ASN A 949 -24.57 85.91 -31.17
C ASN A 949 -23.96 84.48 -31.18
N GLY A 950 -24.76 83.43 -30.92
CA GLY A 950 -24.38 82.04 -31.20
C GLY A 950 -24.12 81.15 -29.97
N GLY A 951 -25.09 81.07 -29.04
CA GLY A 951 -25.03 80.18 -27.87
C GLY A 951 -24.34 80.76 -26.64
N THR A 952 -23.60 81.88 -26.78
CA THR A 952 -23.06 82.61 -25.62
C THR A 952 -24.01 83.72 -25.21
N SER A 953 -23.94 84.23 -23.99
CA SER A 953 -24.90 85.20 -23.44
C SER A 953 -24.32 86.61 -23.32
N GLN A 954 -25.20 87.61 -23.28
CA GLN A 954 -24.84 89.00 -22.95
C GLN A 954 -25.97 89.70 -22.20
N VAL A 955 -25.63 90.44 -21.14
CA VAL A 955 -26.57 91.31 -20.40
C VAL A 955 -26.07 92.75 -20.38
N GLY A 956 -26.99 93.72 -20.36
CA GLY A 956 -26.67 95.13 -20.19
C GLY A 956 -27.62 95.79 -19.19
N PHE A 957 -27.08 96.58 -18.27
CA PHE A 957 -27.87 97.30 -17.26
C PHE A 957 -27.18 98.59 -16.80
N VAL A 958 -27.90 99.47 -16.13
CA VAL A 958 -27.32 100.69 -15.53
C VAL A 958 -26.77 100.34 -14.15
N ALA A 959 -25.45 100.32 -14.01
CA ALA A 959 -24.79 100.09 -12.74
C ALA A 959 -24.74 101.38 -11.91
N THR A 960 -24.86 101.25 -10.59
CA THR A 960 -24.68 102.36 -9.64
C THR A 960 -23.31 102.27 -8.99
N SER A 961 -22.55 103.37 -8.96
CA SER A 961 -21.22 103.42 -8.32
C SER A 961 -21.26 102.90 -6.90
N GLY A 962 -20.32 102.01 -6.55
CA GLY A 962 -20.22 101.39 -5.24
C GLY A 962 -21.13 100.18 -5.01
N THR A 963 -22.12 99.92 -5.87
CA THR A 963 -22.97 98.73 -5.77
C THR A 963 -22.20 97.49 -6.22
N VAL A 964 -22.33 96.40 -5.45
CA VAL A 964 -21.74 95.10 -5.75
C VAL A 964 -22.76 94.23 -6.49
N TYR A 965 -22.38 93.74 -7.66
CA TYR A 965 -23.15 92.84 -8.49
C TYR A 965 -22.55 91.43 -8.43
N GLN A 966 -23.40 90.41 -8.35
CA GLN A 966 -23.02 89.00 -8.40
C GLN A 966 -23.36 88.45 -9.78
N ILE A 967 -22.40 87.83 -10.43
CA ILE A 967 -22.50 87.38 -11.82
C ILE A 967 -22.43 85.85 -11.81
N ALA A 968 -23.49 85.20 -12.27
CA ALA A 968 -23.53 83.76 -12.47
C ALA A 968 -23.34 83.46 -13.96
N VAL A 969 -22.45 82.52 -14.27
CA VAL A 969 -22.38 81.87 -15.59
C VAL A 969 -22.70 80.40 -15.39
N ASP A 970 -23.74 79.91 -16.04
CA ASP A 970 -24.18 78.51 -16.04
C ASP A 970 -24.25 78.00 -17.49
N GLY A 971 -24.63 76.74 -17.70
CA GLY A 971 -24.77 76.14 -19.02
C GLY A 971 -26.22 75.75 -19.34
N TYR A 972 -26.65 76.06 -20.55
CA TYR A 972 -27.97 75.63 -21.03
C TYR A 972 -28.04 74.09 -21.08
N GLY A 973 -29.09 73.52 -20.47
CA GLY A 973 -29.29 72.06 -20.39
C GLY A 973 -28.20 71.30 -19.63
N GLY A 974 -27.40 71.98 -18.80
CA GLY A 974 -26.27 71.39 -18.09
C GLY A 974 -24.99 71.26 -18.92
N SER A 975 -24.90 71.97 -20.05
CA SER A 975 -23.68 72.09 -20.85
C SER A 975 -22.51 72.61 -20.00
N SER A 976 -21.28 72.18 -20.33
CA SER A 976 -20.10 72.65 -19.62
C SER A 976 -18.87 72.77 -20.50
N GLY A 977 -17.93 73.63 -20.10
CA GLY A 977 -16.71 73.90 -20.84
C GLY A 977 -15.93 75.09 -20.26
N SER A 978 -15.03 75.64 -21.07
CA SER A 978 -14.29 76.85 -20.70
C SER A 978 -15.16 78.09 -20.85
N ILE A 979 -15.06 78.99 -19.87
CA ILE A 979 -15.78 80.26 -19.81
C ILE A 979 -14.83 81.38 -20.18
N ALA A 980 -15.26 82.26 -21.07
CA ALA A 980 -14.72 83.61 -21.24
C ALA A 980 -15.78 84.60 -20.77
N LEU A 981 -15.44 85.53 -19.86
CA LEU A 981 -16.35 86.53 -19.31
C LEU A 981 -15.74 87.92 -19.46
N SER A 982 -16.48 88.86 -20.02
CA SER A 982 -16.04 90.24 -20.23
C SER A 982 -17.06 91.24 -19.67
N ILE A 983 -16.59 92.22 -18.91
CA ILE A 983 -17.37 93.36 -18.40
C ILE A 983 -16.82 94.63 -19.01
N VAL A 984 -17.69 95.42 -19.64
CA VAL A 984 -17.37 96.69 -20.31
C VAL A 984 -18.31 97.78 -19.80
N GLN A 985 -17.75 98.78 -19.13
CA GLN A 985 -18.43 99.97 -18.62
C GLN A 985 -17.76 101.22 -19.23
N PRO A 986 -18.32 101.76 -20.33
CA PRO A 986 -17.75 102.87 -21.08
C PRO A 986 -17.53 104.13 -20.23
#